data_AF-A0A7W1NPY3-F1
#
_entry.id   AF-A0A7W1NPY3-F1
#
_cell.length_a   1.000
_cell.length_b   1.000
_cell.length_c   1.000
_cell.angle_alpha   90.00
_cell.angle_beta   90.00
_cell.angle_gamma   90.00
#
_symmetry.space_group_name_H-M   'P 1'
#
loop_
_entity.id
_entity.type
_entity.pdbx_description
1 polymer ?
#
loop_
_entity_poly.entity_id
_entity_poly.type
_entity_poly.pdbx_seq_one_letter_code
_entity_poly.pdbx_strand_id
1 'polypeptide(L)'
;MSISLSRPSRTFRLHLLAIGFYILLAFIILYAIIFNNGTQVPGFDYFNYNWNFWWIRHALSTPGLNVYLNNFVMAPNVSNFGYHALAAFWYPVWALIEPLGGTLTAMTVIIFLMCFLNGYALFVLLLREGAAPALALLGGAMLQASPVSRYFYYNNHINLGDWFWLPVSILLWQQIIRAAQQGSRGRSLLWGAVLGLALWGIGHTDLQFPIFVAFLLVPYALWTLWKIFRTSNQRYSVLATILAASLVTLVIGVALLWFAGPLPYMRSFTGALAPGPVEDRPGIPFPRGYLSLDPVWWLWDTPTLGGSVTILLIISVVVSLVLLRRRAKNGAPNTTDSNQVGRWFWLLVLIPPLLLSMGPNITVFGISIPMPFRALFAVTNGNFRMPWRLAPIFVAASAVFIAQTWTPILFPVRSKIPTTSLAIKIRQGRAVRTLALVVVILLAALDIRIYQTGPLEPVLQPYQFYSEIGREQGKPYDDEVVLEVPTGAGTGEILIGDTRPIQYQFYGMTHQKRMLNGFISRTPVENFWPIRYDDPLLAWLGQRRFLEPDKDEAELRQIINDWPIGYIVVHQDDIGRNGPTPQEIIGYLNSLPDLVCPVWVERDAVVYRTYWHPDGCPPRTPPQTETGAYRIDVGSSGDERFIGWGWHWPELVGADTTWRWTGEYPQTKLYVDLPAGGYQLSLSAQAFWEPRKIRLLVNDVPLSLVSTTDTSSNTQATVKPDSLQTFTFALPANLVGEGKHLTLTLDYDAVVVPKDVGQSDDPRKLAVAVDWVEFRKQ
;
A
#
# COMPACT_ATOMS: atom_id res chain seq x y z
N MET A 1 -2.58 56.60 19.20
CA MET A 1 -1.76 55.36 19.24
C MET A 1 -1.53 54.90 17.80
N SER A 2 -0.41 55.27 17.18
CA SER A 2 -0.07 54.78 15.84
C SER A 2 0.62 53.42 15.97
N ILE A 3 -0.06 52.35 15.55
CA ILE A 3 0.54 51.02 15.44
C ILE A 3 1.55 51.07 14.30
N SER A 4 2.81 51.31 14.65
CA SER A 4 3.93 51.17 13.72
C SER A 4 4.06 49.69 13.37
N LEU A 5 3.54 49.29 12.20
CA LEU A 5 3.77 47.99 11.60
C LEU A 5 5.27 47.88 11.29
N SER A 6 6.03 47.39 12.27
CA SER A 6 7.46 47.13 12.14
C SER A 6 7.70 46.25 10.92
N ARG A 7 8.54 46.72 9.98
CA ARG A 7 8.89 45.95 8.78
C ARG A 7 9.34 44.54 9.17
N PRO A 8 8.81 43.47 8.54
CA PRO A 8 9.21 42.11 8.87
C PRO A 8 10.73 41.96 8.74
N SER A 9 11.33 41.29 9.73
CA SER A 9 12.77 41.03 9.73
C SER A 9 13.19 40.31 8.44
N ARG A 10 14.41 40.59 7.95
CA ARG A 10 14.95 39.96 6.73
C ARG A 10 14.85 38.43 6.78
N THR A 11 14.94 37.86 7.98
CA THR A 11 14.78 36.42 8.25
C THR A 11 13.38 35.92 7.91
N PHE A 12 12.32 36.63 8.33
CA PHE A 12 10.94 36.23 8.04
C PHE A 12 10.65 36.15 6.53
N ARG A 13 11.08 37.16 5.76
CA ARG A 13 10.94 37.16 4.30
C ARG A 13 11.63 35.96 3.65
N LEU A 14 12.81 35.58 4.15
CA LEU A 14 13.54 34.43 3.65
C LEU A 14 12.79 33.12 3.92
N HIS A 15 12.21 32.95 5.11
CA HIS A 15 11.40 31.77 5.43
C HIS A 15 10.14 31.70 4.56
N LEU A 16 9.43 32.81 4.34
CA LEU A 16 8.27 32.83 3.43
C LEU A 16 8.64 32.42 2.00
N LEU A 17 9.77 32.91 1.48
CA LEU A 17 10.27 32.51 0.16
C LEU A 17 10.61 31.02 0.12
N ALA A 18 11.24 30.49 1.16
CA ALA A 18 11.57 29.07 1.25
C ALA A 18 10.31 28.21 1.34
N ILE A 19 9.29 28.64 2.10
CA ILE A 19 8.00 27.96 2.19
C ILE A 19 7.34 27.89 0.81
N GLY A 20 7.21 29.03 0.12
CA GLY A 20 6.64 29.07 -1.23
C GLY A 20 7.42 28.20 -2.23
N PHE A 21 8.76 28.19 -2.13
CA PHE A 21 9.61 27.35 -2.96
C PHE A 21 9.36 25.84 -2.73
N TYR A 22 9.33 25.38 -1.48
CA TYR A 22 9.16 23.95 -1.19
C TYR A 22 7.73 23.45 -1.39
N ILE A 23 6.72 24.32 -1.23
CA ILE A 23 5.34 24.04 -1.63
C ILE A 23 5.25 23.85 -3.14
N LEU A 24 5.83 24.77 -3.94
CA LEU A 24 5.84 24.65 -5.40
C LEU A 24 6.60 23.39 -5.84
N LEU A 25 7.73 23.09 -5.20
CA LEU A 25 8.50 21.89 -5.49
C LEU A 25 7.72 20.61 -5.14
N ALA A 26 7.00 20.59 -4.01
CA ALA A 26 6.14 19.45 -3.65
C ALA A 26 5.04 19.26 -4.68
N PHE A 27 4.41 20.34 -5.14
CA PHE A 27 3.40 20.29 -6.21
C PHE A 27 3.98 19.71 -7.50
N ILE A 28 5.17 20.14 -7.92
CA ILE A 28 5.84 19.60 -9.13
C ILE A 28 6.19 18.12 -8.96
N ILE A 29 6.66 17.69 -7.79
CA ILE A 29 7.04 16.28 -7.55
C ILE A 29 5.81 15.38 -7.51
N LEU A 30 4.70 15.87 -6.96
CA LEU A 30 3.50 15.08 -6.65
C LEU A 30 2.32 15.37 -7.57
N TYR A 31 2.53 16.11 -8.68
CA TYR A 31 1.43 16.57 -9.53
C TYR A 31 0.50 15.43 -9.96
N ALA A 32 1.04 14.26 -10.32
CA ALA A 32 0.23 13.13 -10.73
C ALA A 32 -0.66 12.59 -9.59
N ILE A 33 -0.15 12.50 -8.36
CA ILE A 33 -0.95 12.08 -7.20
C ILE A 33 -2.04 13.13 -6.90
N ILE A 34 -1.69 14.42 -6.98
CA ILE A 34 -2.63 15.52 -6.71
C ILE A 34 -3.77 15.55 -7.75
N PHE A 35 -3.44 15.45 -9.05
CA PHE A 35 -4.42 15.59 -10.12
C PHE A 35 -5.24 14.32 -10.39
N ASN A 36 -4.78 13.15 -9.94
CA ASN A 36 -5.55 11.89 -10.00
C ASN A 36 -6.14 11.49 -8.63
N ASN A 37 -6.17 12.42 -7.68
CA ASN A 37 -6.70 12.14 -6.35
C ASN A 37 -8.16 11.67 -6.41
N GLY A 38 -8.45 10.55 -5.74
CA GLY A 38 -9.78 9.95 -5.69
C GLY A 38 -10.09 8.98 -6.82
N THR A 39 -9.30 8.96 -7.91
CA THR A 39 -9.47 8.02 -9.03
C THR A 39 -8.28 7.07 -9.17
N GLN A 40 -7.09 7.51 -8.81
CA GLN A 40 -5.88 6.71 -8.77
C GLN A 40 -5.12 6.89 -7.45
N VAL A 41 -4.29 5.90 -7.13
CA VAL A 41 -3.52 5.81 -5.89
C VAL A 41 -2.05 5.46 -6.17
N PRO A 42 -1.11 5.97 -5.34
CA PRO A 42 0.30 5.67 -5.51
C PRO A 42 0.72 4.33 -4.87
N GLY A 43 1.10 3.37 -5.73
CA GLY A 43 1.73 2.09 -5.39
C GLY A 43 0.96 1.21 -4.41
N PHE A 44 1.64 0.20 -3.87
CA PHE A 44 0.97 -0.92 -3.18
C PHE A 44 0.38 -0.56 -1.81
N ASP A 45 1.10 0.18 -0.95
CA ASP A 45 0.71 0.33 0.48
C ASP A 45 -0.49 1.27 0.73
N TYR A 46 -1.15 1.81 -0.31
CA TYR A 46 -2.27 2.74 -0.12
C TYR A 46 -3.39 2.12 0.71
N PHE A 47 -3.76 0.86 0.43
CA PHE A 47 -4.86 0.22 1.14
C PHE A 47 -4.57 0.09 2.63
N ASN A 48 -3.34 -0.33 2.98
CA ASN A 48 -2.92 -0.59 4.35
C ASN A 48 -2.93 0.68 5.20
N TYR A 49 -2.38 1.80 4.71
CA TYR A 49 -2.36 3.03 5.51
C TYR A 49 -3.72 3.71 5.65
N ASN A 50 -4.57 3.64 4.61
CA ASN A 50 -5.94 4.13 4.74
C ASN A 50 -6.69 3.31 5.81
N TRP A 51 -6.56 1.97 5.71
CA TRP A 51 -7.15 1.08 6.70
C TRP A 51 -6.57 1.29 8.10
N ASN A 52 -5.26 1.54 8.26
CA ASN A 52 -4.63 1.81 9.56
C ASN A 52 -5.26 3.00 10.27
N PHE A 53 -5.53 4.10 9.55
CA PHE A 53 -6.12 5.28 10.17
C PHE A 53 -7.62 5.10 10.45
N TRP A 54 -8.34 4.38 9.59
CA TRP A 54 -9.68 3.90 9.93
C TRP A 54 -9.65 3.01 11.19
N TRP A 55 -8.72 2.07 11.30
CA TRP A 55 -8.57 1.17 12.45
C TRP A 55 -8.27 1.94 13.74
N ILE A 56 -7.35 2.90 13.71
CA ILE A 56 -7.07 3.75 14.88
C ILE A 56 -8.36 4.47 15.32
N ARG A 57 -9.12 5.06 14.38
CA ARG A 57 -10.39 5.69 14.69
C ARG A 57 -11.37 4.68 15.30
N HIS A 58 -11.59 3.56 14.63
CA HIS A 58 -12.52 2.52 15.03
C HIS A 58 -12.20 1.96 16.42
N ALA A 59 -10.94 1.60 16.67
CA ALA A 59 -10.49 1.10 17.96
C ALA A 59 -10.60 2.14 19.09
N LEU A 60 -10.45 3.44 18.79
CA LEU A 60 -10.64 4.51 19.78
C LEU A 60 -12.12 4.82 20.05
N SER A 61 -13.01 4.59 19.08
CA SER A 61 -14.45 4.86 19.21
C SER A 61 -15.26 3.66 19.71
N THR A 62 -14.75 2.44 19.54
CA THR A 62 -15.47 1.21 19.89
C THR A 62 -14.99 0.68 21.25
N PRO A 63 -15.88 0.57 22.26
CA PRO A 63 -15.50 0.06 23.58
C PRO A 63 -14.91 -1.35 23.52
N GLY A 64 -13.80 -1.57 24.25
CA GLY A 64 -13.15 -2.88 24.37
C GLY A 64 -12.14 -3.20 23.29
N LEU A 65 -12.04 -2.40 22.21
CA LEU A 65 -10.99 -2.55 21.21
C LEU A 65 -9.68 -1.89 21.65
N ASN A 66 -8.58 -2.36 21.06
CA ASN A 66 -7.24 -1.88 21.35
C ASN A 66 -6.51 -1.58 20.04
N VAL A 67 -5.96 -0.38 19.89
CA VAL A 67 -5.25 0.03 18.66
C VAL A 67 -4.12 -0.95 18.27
N TYR A 68 -3.49 -1.60 19.25
CA TYR A 68 -2.37 -2.49 19.04
C TYR A 68 -2.70 -3.99 19.06
N LEU A 69 -3.96 -4.37 19.28
CA LEU A 69 -4.42 -5.77 19.18
C LEU A 69 -5.59 -5.82 18.21
N ASN A 70 -5.38 -6.46 17.06
CA ASN A 70 -6.34 -6.45 15.97
C ASN A 70 -6.76 -7.88 15.60
N ASN A 71 -8.07 -8.11 15.50
CA ASN A 71 -8.65 -9.32 14.96
C ASN A 71 -9.57 -9.06 13.75
N PHE A 72 -9.42 -7.88 13.13
CA PHE A 72 -10.21 -7.52 11.96
C PHE A 72 -9.54 -7.96 10.66
N VAL A 73 -8.23 -8.17 10.65
CA VAL A 73 -7.47 -8.65 9.49
C VAL A 73 -6.74 -9.93 9.88
N MET A 74 -6.72 -10.92 8.98
CA MET A 74 -6.26 -12.28 9.28
C MET A 74 -7.07 -12.95 10.40
N ALA A 75 -8.37 -12.69 10.43
CA ALA A 75 -9.31 -13.37 11.33
C ALA A 75 -9.22 -14.90 11.14
N PRO A 76 -9.42 -15.70 12.20
CA PRO A 76 -9.83 -15.33 13.56
C PRO A 76 -8.67 -14.92 14.48
N ASN A 77 -7.44 -14.82 13.96
CA ASN A 77 -6.28 -14.55 14.80
C ASN A 77 -6.26 -13.12 15.33
N VAL A 78 -5.89 -12.96 16.60
CA VAL A 78 -5.56 -11.66 17.17
C VAL A 78 -4.09 -11.36 16.90
N SER A 79 -3.85 -10.39 16.02
CA SER A 79 -2.52 -9.93 15.66
C SER A 79 -2.07 -8.75 16.53
N ASN A 80 -0.82 -8.84 17.00
CA ASN A 80 -0.18 -7.79 17.79
C ASN A 80 0.52 -6.78 16.86
N PHE A 81 0.06 -5.52 16.89
CA PHE A 81 0.56 -4.42 16.06
C PHE A 81 1.74 -3.66 16.69
N GLY A 82 2.33 -4.16 17.77
CA GLY A 82 3.49 -3.55 18.43
C GLY A 82 4.65 -3.31 17.48
N TYR A 83 4.86 -4.17 16.49
CA TYR A 83 5.86 -3.98 15.43
C TYR A 83 5.26 -3.51 14.08
N HIS A 84 3.95 -3.34 13.98
CA HIS A 84 3.29 -2.91 12.75
C HIS A 84 3.56 -1.42 12.47
N ALA A 85 3.70 -1.05 11.19
CA ALA A 85 3.93 0.33 10.78
C ALA A 85 2.59 1.10 10.73
N LEU A 86 2.07 1.49 11.90
CA LEU A 86 0.80 2.23 11.97
C LEU A 86 0.87 3.66 11.41
N ALA A 87 2.06 4.27 11.39
CA ALA A 87 2.26 5.69 11.05
C ALA A 87 1.34 6.64 11.83
N ALA A 88 1.04 6.32 13.10
CA ALA A 88 0.06 7.01 13.93
C ALA A 88 0.39 8.50 14.18
N PHE A 89 1.62 8.93 13.94
CA PHE A 89 2.00 10.35 13.94
C PHE A 89 1.13 11.20 12.99
N TRP A 90 0.72 10.63 11.86
CA TRP A 90 -0.08 11.32 10.84
C TRP A 90 -1.59 11.25 11.05
N TYR A 91 -2.05 10.40 11.98
CA TYR A 91 -3.47 10.23 12.28
C TYR A 91 -4.20 11.56 12.58
N PRO A 92 -3.65 12.53 13.34
CA PRO A 92 -4.33 13.80 13.59
C PRO A 92 -4.60 14.62 12.32
N VAL A 93 -3.68 14.58 11.34
CA VAL A 93 -3.88 15.26 10.04
C VAL A 93 -4.97 14.54 9.27
N TRP A 94 -4.92 13.21 9.23
CA TRP A 94 -5.93 12.43 8.54
C TRP A 94 -7.33 12.64 9.13
N ALA A 95 -7.46 12.55 10.45
CA ALA A 95 -8.73 12.73 11.16
C ALA A 95 -9.34 14.12 10.97
N LEU A 96 -8.52 15.14 10.74
CA LEU A 96 -8.98 16.50 10.45
C LEU A 96 -9.47 16.66 9.00
N ILE A 97 -8.81 16.02 8.03
CA ILE A 97 -9.06 16.22 6.59
C ILE A 97 -10.05 15.21 6.01
N GLU A 98 -10.06 13.97 6.50
CA GLU A 98 -10.90 12.90 5.96
C GLU A 98 -12.40 13.24 5.96
N PRO A 99 -12.98 13.88 6.98
CA PRO A 99 -14.39 14.29 6.93
C PRO A 99 -14.70 15.34 5.85
N LEU A 100 -13.69 16.06 5.35
CA LEU A 100 -13.84 17.14 4.37
C LEU A 100 -13.64 16.68 2.92
N GLY A 101 -12.78 15.69 2.70
CA GLY A 101 -12.37 15.27 1.36
C GLY A 101 -12.27 13.77 1.13
N GLY A 102 -12.62 12.95 2.12
CA GLY A 102 -12.43 11.50 2.10
C GLY A 102 -10.99 11.07 2.39
N THR A 103 -10.82 9.76 2.62
CA THR A 103 -9.55 9.19 3.09
C THR A 103 -8.40 9.36 2.10
N LEU A 104 -8.68 9.25 0.80
CA LEU A 104 -7.66 9.40 -0.26
C LEU A 104 -7.12 10.83 -0.33
N THR A 105 -7.99 11.84 -0.22
CA THR A 105 -7.58 13.24 -0.16
C THR A 105 -6.73 13.53 1.07
N ALA A 106 -7.13 12.97 2.22
CA ALA A 106 -6.36 13.10 3.45
C ALA A 106 -4.94 12.51 3.32
N MET A 107 -4.80 11.35 2.66
CA MET A 107 -3.50 10.76 2.36
C MET A 107 -2.67 11.62 1.41
N THR A 108 -3.26 12.14 0.35
CA THR A 108 -2.59 13.06 -0.58
C THR A 108 -2.06 14.30 0.16
N VAL A 109 -2.83 14.86 1.10
CA VAL A 109 -2.38 15.99 1.93
C VAL A 109 -1.21 15.58 2.83
N ILE A 110 -1.24 14.39 3.43
CA ILE A 110 -0.13 13.88 4.24
C ILE A 110 1.14 13.74 3.40
N ILE A 111 1.08 13.07 2.26
CA ILE A 111 2.23 12.91 1.34
C ILE A 111 2.78 14.28 0.92
N PHE A 112 1.89 15.25 0.65
CA PHE A 112 2.29 16.62 0.34
C PHE A 112 3.04 17.29 1.49
N LEU A 113 2.52 17.19 2.72
CA LEU A 113 3.17 17.74 3.91
C LEU A 113 4.52 17.09 4.17
N MET A 114 4.63 15.78 4.04
CA MET A 114 5.89 15.04 4.17
C MET A 114 6.93 15.56 3.18
N CYS A 115 6.56 15.64 1.89
CA CYS A 115 7.42 16.14 0.83
C CYS A 115 7.90 17.57 1.13
N PHE A 116 6.98 18.46 1.50
CA PHE A 116 7.29 19.83 1.89
C PHE A 116 8.23 19.90 3.10
N LEU A 117 7.93 19.18 4.17
CA LEU A 117 8.68 19.22 5.43
C LEU A 117 10.11 18.68 5.24
N ASN A 118 10.31 17.65 4.41
CA ASN A 118 11.62 17.11 4.09
C ASN A 118 12.56 18.19 3.56
N GLY A 119 12.08 19.02 2.62
CA GLY A 119 12.85 20.12 2.07
C GLY A 119 13.03 21.27 3.06
N TYR A 120 11.93 21.72 3.66
CA TYR A 120 11.93 22.90 4.52
C TYR A 120 12.73 22.71 5.82
N ALA A 121 12.61 21.57 6.49
CA ALA A 121 13.33 21.33 7.73
C ALA A 121 14.86 21.27 7.50
N LEU A 122 15.30 20.62 6.41
CA LEU A 122 16.72 20.58 6.05
C LEU A 122 17.25 21.97 5.65
N PHE A 123 16.46 22.78 4.96
CA PHE A 123 16.79 24.20 4.71
C PHE A 123 17.04 24.97 6.00
N VAL A 124 16.16 24.82 6.99
CA VAL A 124 16.32 25.51 8.29
C VAL A 124 17.59 25.03 9.00
N LEU A 125 17.90 23.73 8.97
CA LEU A 125 19.15 23.20 9.50
C LEU A 125 20.36 23.80 8.78
N LEU A 126 20.37 23.81 7.45
CA LEU A 126 21.47 24.36 6.65
C LEU A 126 21.74 25.83 6.96
N LEU A 127 20.68 26.65 7.07
CA LEU A 127 20.81 28.04 7.49
C LEU A 127 21.43 28.17 8.90
N ARG A 128 21.02 27.32 9.84
CA ARG A 128 21.58 27.30 11.21
C ARG A 128 23.04 26.87 11.24
N GLU A 129 23.43 25.99 10.32
CA GLU A 129 24.81 25.54 10.13
C GLU A 129 25.66 26.52 9.28
N GLY A 130 25.14 27.72 9.01
CA GLY A 130 25.87 28.81 8.39
C GLY A 130 25.90 28.78 6.87
N ALA A 131 25.09 27.93 6.23
CA ALA A 131 24.97 27.90 4.77
C ALA A 131 24.39 29.22 4.23
N ALA A 132 24.86 29.64 3.06
CA ALA A 132 24.21 30.72 2.32
C ALA A 132 22.78 30.32 1.94
N PRO A 133 21.79 31.24 1.96
CA PRO A 133 20.39 30.91 1.72
C PRO A 133 20.11 30.15 0.42
N ALA A 134 20.81 30.48 -0.67
CA ALA A 134 20.64 29.77 -1.94
C ALA A 134 21.14 28.31 -1.89
N LEU A 135 22.25 28.05 -1.19
CA LEU A 135 22.78 26.70 -1.00
C LEU A 135 21.92 25.91 0.00
N ALA A 136 21.36 26.59 1.00
CA ALA A 136 20.38 25.99 1.90
C ALA A 136 19.12 25.54 1.13
N LEU A 137 18.61 26.38 0.20
CA LEU A 137 17.46 26.03 -0.64
C LEU A 137 17.75 24.80 -1.49
N LEU A 138 18.91 24.78 -2.16
CA LEU A 138 19.35 23.64 -2.95
C LEU A 138 19.49 22.37 -2.08
N GLY A 139 20.12 22.45 -0.91
CA GLY A 139 20.32 21.31 -0.04
C GLY A 139 19.00 20.71 0.47
N GLY A 140 18.02 21.54 0.84
CA GLY A 140 16.68 21.04 1.15
C GLY A 140 15.99 20.39 -0.05
N ALA A 141 16.12 20.98 -1.25
CA ALA A 141 15.56 20.41 -2.48
C ALA A 141 16.17 19.03 -2.81
N MET A 142 17.46 18.82 -2.52
CA MET A 142 18.13 17.53 -2.71
C MET A 142 17.49 16.42 -1.88
N LEU A 143 17.09 16.68 -0.62
CA LEU A 143 16.40 15.68 0.19
C LEU A 143 14.96 15.48 -0.31
N GLN A 144 14.20 16.56 -0.44
CA GLN A 144 12.79 16.53 -0.87
C GLN A 144 12.58 15.79 -2.19
N ALA A 145 13.46 16.05 -3.18
CA ALA A 145 13.36 15.52 -4.53
C ALA A 145 14.24 14.30 -4.78
N SER A 146 15.00 13.83 -3.77
CA SER A 146 15.84 12.63 -3.94
C SER A 146 15.00 11.45 -4.44
N PRO A 147 15.53 10.61 -5.36
CA PRO A 147 14.77 9.50 -5.90
C PRO A 147 14.27 8.52 -4.84
N VAL A 148 15.08 8.23 -3.81
CA VAL A 148 14.62 7.45 -2.63
C VAL A 148 13.46 8.12 -1.89
N SER A 149 13.48 9.45 -1.69
CA SER A 149 12.34 10.11 -1.02
C SER A 149 11.08 10.05 -1.88
N ARG A 150 11.24 10.21 -3.20
CA ARG A 150 10.14 10.06 -4.17
C ARG A 150 9.58 8.66 -4.22
N TYR A 151 10.44 7.63 -4.10
CA TYR A 151 10.00 6.23 -4.01
C TYR A 151 8.96 6.08 -2.89
N PHE A 152 9.20 6.67 -1.71
CA PHE A 152 8.25 6.57 -0.60
C PHE A 152 6.93 7.29 -0.88
N TYR A 153 6.96 8.44 -1.56
CA TYR A 153 5.74 9.16 -1.92
C TYR A 153 4.89 8.38 -2.93
N TYR A 154 5.53 7.79 -3.95
CA TYR A 154 4.85 7.07 -5.04
C TYR A 154 4.49 5.61 -4.71
N ASN A 155 4.90 5.11 -3.55
CA ASN A 155 4.47 3.81 -3.02
C ASN A 155 3.60 3.92 -1.76
N ASN A 156 3.13 5.13 -1.43
CA ASN A 156 2.40 5.46 -0.21
C ASN A 156 3.04 4.94 1.09
N HIS A 157 4.37 4.84 1.16
CA HIS A 157 5.08 4.47 2.38
C HIS A 157 5.17 5.66 3.33
N ILE A 158 4.03 6.09 3.88
CA ILE A 158 3.96 7.29 4.72
C ILE A 158 4.79 7.16 6.00
N ASN A 159 4.98 5.93 6.49
CA ASN A 159 5.87 5.61 7.60
C ASN A 159 7.36 5.86 7.28
N LEU A 160 7.75 5.89 6.00
CA LEU A 160 9.14 6.03 5.55
C LEU A 160 9.47 7.32 4.82
N GLY A 161 8.48 8.15 4.47
CA GLY A 161 8.74 9.43 3.82
C GLY A 161 9.04 10.59 4.79
N ASP A 162 9.08 10.37 6.10
CA ASP A 162 9.18 11.40 7.16
C ASP A 162 10.62 11.89 7.47
N TRP A 163 11.46 12.03 6.45
CA TRP A 163 12.88 12.37 6.61
C TRP A 163 13.16 13.73 7.27
N PHE A 164 12.16 14.60 7.41
CA PHE A 164 12.25 15.85 8.18
C PHE A 164 12.57 15.64 9.66
N TRP A 165 12.30 14.45 10.22
CA TRP A 165 12.71 14.11 11.58
C TRP A 165 14.22 14.21 11.80
N LEU A 166 15.01 13.95 10.75
CA LEU A 166 16.47 14.06 10.79
C LEU A 166 16.93 15.50 11.13
N PRO A 167 16.62 16.53 10.32
CA PRO A 167 16.99 17.90 10.64
C PRO A 167 16.24 18.46 11.86
N VAL A 168 14.97 18.12 12.07
CA VAL A 168 14.20 18.61 13.24
C VAL A 168 14.86 18.18 14.55
N SER A 169 15.31 16.93 14.66
CA SER A 169 15.96 16.44 15.87
C SER A 169 17.26 17.19 16.20
N ILE A 170 18.08 17.48 15.19
CA ILE A 170 19.28 18.30 15.36
C ILE A 170 18.92 19.73 15.76
N LEU A 171 17.91 20.33 15.13
CA LEU A 171 17.45 21.68 15.45
C LEU A 171 16.95 21.80 16.89
N LEU A 172 16.19 20.81 17.39
CA LEU A 172 15.72 20.75 18.77
C LEU A 172 16.88 20.60 19.76
N TRP A 173 17.85 19.72 19.46
CA TRP A 173 19.07 19.60 20.26
C TRP A 173 19.85 20.92 20.34
N GLN A 174 19.98 21.65 19.22
CA GLN A 174 20.62 22.98 19.24
C GLN A 174 19.90 23.97 20.17
N GLN A 175 18.58 23.88 20.33
CA GLN A 175 17.86 24.76 21.27
C GLN A 175 18.18 24.42 22.73
N ILE A 176 18.29 23.13 23.07
CA ILE A 176 18.73 22.67 24.40
C ILE A 176 20.10 23.27 24.73
N ILE A 177 21.06 23.13 23.81
CA ILE A 177 22.43 23.65 23.95
C ILE A 177 22.44 25.17 24.12
N ARG A 178 21.74 25.92 23.25
CA ARG A 178 21.69 27.38 23.32
C ARG A 178 21.09 27.87 24.63
N ALA A 179 19.99 27.28 25.09
CA ALA A 179 19.36 27.65 26.35
C ALA A 179 20.26 27.36 27.56
N ALA A 180 20.98 26.22 27.55
CA ALA A 180 21.93 25.88 28.61
C ALA A 180 23.13 26.84 28.65
N GLN A 181 23.69 27.19 27.49
CA GLN A 181 24.79 28.15 27.38
C GLN A 181 24.39 29.57 27.80
N GLN A 182 23.11 29.93 27.66
CA GLN A 182 22.54 31.19 28.15
C GLN A 182 22.21 31.17 29.66
N GLY A 183 22.49 30.07 30.37
CA GLY A 183 22.16 29.91 31.79
C GLY A 183 20.67 29.68 32.07
N SER A 184 19.85 29.52 31.04
CA SER A 184 18.39 29.41 31.16
C SER A 184 17.94 27.95 31.32
N ARG A 185 18.14 27.38 32.52
CA ARG A 185 17.81 25.98 32.84
C ARG A 185 16.38 25.58 32.44
N GLY A 186 15.37 26.38 32.84
CA GLY A 186 13.96 26.08 32.55
C GLY A 186 13.66 25.96 31.05
N ARG A 187 14.23 26.84 30.21
CA ARG A 187 14.09 26.73 28.75
C ARG A 187 14.82 25.51 28.18
N SER A 188 15.98 25.15 28.72
CA SER A 188 16.72 23.96 28.28
C SER A 188 15.93 22.68 28.59
N LEU A 189 15.34 22.59 29.79
CA LEU A 189 14.45 21.50 30.19
C LEU A 189 13.18 21.44 29.33
N LEU A 190 12.56 22.60 29.03
CA LEU A 190 11.41 22.67 28.13
C LEU A 190 11.75 22.11 26.74
N TRP A 191 12.88 22.52 26.15
CA TRP A 191 13.32 21.96 24.87
C TRP A 191 13.69 20.47 24.96
N GLY A 192 14.16 20.00 26.12
CA GLY A 192 14.28 18.57 26.40
C GLY A 192 12.94 17.85 26.34
N ALA A 193 11.90 18.41 26.96
CA ALA A 193 10.54 17.86 26.87
C ALA A 193 9.99 17.87 25.44
N VAL A 194 10.20 18.95 24.67
CA VAL A 194 9.81 19.01 23.25
C VAL A 194 10.54 17.96 22.42
N LEU A 195 11.83 17.73 22.67
CA LEU A 195 12.57 16.64 22.01
C LEU A 195 12.05 15.27 22.45
N GLY A 196 11.65 15.09 23.71
CA GLY A 196 11.00 13.86 24.19
C GLY A 196 9.68 13.58 23.47
N LEU A 197 8.85 14.61 23.28
CA LEU A 197 7.63 14.53 22.46
C LEU A 197 7.94 14.21 20.99
N ALA A 198 9.00 14.80 20.43
CA ALA A 198 9.47 14.48 19.09
C ALA A 198 9.93 13.02 18.99
N LEU A 199 10.65 12.48 19.98
CA LEU A 199 11.03 11.06 20.00
C LEU A 199 9.83 10.12 20.06
N TRP A 200 8.78 10.50 20.79
CA TRP A 200 7.51 9.78 20.78
C TRP A 200 6.85 9.81 19.39
N GLY A 201 6.78 10.98 18.75
CA GLY A 201 6.29 11.11 17.37
C GLY A 201 7.11 10.31 16.35
N ILE A 202 8.44 10.34 16.46
CA ILE A 202 9.37 9.53 15.66
C ILE A 202 9.07 8.04 15.79
N GLY A 203 8.84 7.55 17.01
CA GLY A 203 8.47 6.14 17.25
C GLY A 203 7.10 5.76 16.67
N HIS A 204 6.17 6.72 16.58
CA HIS A 204 4.84 6.54 15.97
C HIS A 204 4.82 6.69 14.44
N THR A 205 5.81 7.37 13.85
CA THR A 205 6.05 7.35 12.40
C THR A 205 6.43 5.94 11.96
N ASP A 206 7.52 5.40 12.51
CA ASP A 206 8.01 4.04 12.26
C ASP A 206 9.11 3.70 13.28
N LEU A 207 9.16 2.44 13.70
CA LEU A 207 10.09 1.96 14.73
C LEU A 207 11.58 2.03 14.31
N GLN A 208 11.88 2.18 13.02
CA GLN A 208 13.24 2.35 12.51
C GLN A 208 13.73 3.80 12.58
N PHE A 209 12.83 4.80 12.63
CA PHE A 209 13.23 6.20 12.64
C PHE A 209 14.08 6.62 13.85
N PRO A 210 13.88 6.10 15.07
CA PRO A 210 14.81 6.36 16.17
C PRO A 210 16.25 5.97 15.83
N ILE A 211 16.44 4.86 15.11
CA ILE A 211 17.76 4.41 14.62
C ILE A 211 18.28 5.40 13.57
N PHE A 212 17.44 5.80 12.61
CA PHE A 212 17.83 6.75 11.56
C PHE A 212 18.25 8.11 12.12
N VAL A 213 17.49 8.64 13.09
CA VAL A 213 17.82 9.89 13.78
C VAL A 213 19.13 9.76 14.56
N ALA A 214 19.37 8.61 15.20
CA ALA A 214 20.58 8.37 15.98
C ALA A 214 21.87 8.51 15.15
N PHE A 215 21.86 8.11 13.87
CA PHE A 215 23.01 8.27 12.96
C PHE A 215 23.50 9.72 12.81
N LEU A 216 22.62 10.71 12.98
CA LEU A 216 22.99 12.12 12.93
C LEU A 216 23.05 12.75 14.32
N LEU A 217 22.03 12.52 15.15
CA LEU A 217 21.87 13.20 16.43
C LEU A 217 22.96 12.79 17.42
N VAL A 218 23.31 11.51 17.51
CA VAL A 218 24.33 11.03 18.46
C VAL A 218 25.71 11.61 18.17
N PRO A 219 26.29 11.49 16.94
CA PRO A 219 27.59 12.09 16.68
C PRO A 219 27.56 13.61 16.82
N TYR A 220 26.45 14.27 16.46
CA TYR A 220 26.29 15.71 16.61
C TYR A 220 26.28 16.12 18.09
N ALA A 221 25.51 15.42 18.91
CA ALA A 221 25.44 15.63 20.35
C ALA A 221 26.81 15.45 21.00
N LEU A 222 27.51 14.35 20.73
CA LEU A 222 28.86 14.10 21.24
C LEU A 222 29.84 15.21 20.84
N TRP A 223 29.81 15.65 19.59
CA TRP A 223 30.65 16.75 19.13
C TRP A 223 30.32 18.07 19.86
N THR A 224 29.04 18.41 20.03
CA THR A 224 28.64 19.62 20.78
C THR A 224 29.05 19.56 22.25
N LEU A 225 28.93 18.40 22.90
CA LEU A 225 29.37 18.20 24.29
C LEU A 225 30.88 18.35 24.43
N TRP A 226 31.66 17.73 23.53
CA TRP A 226 33.12 17.86 23.50
C TRP A 226 33.55 19.31 23.34
N LYS A 227 32.88 20.06 22.46
CA LYS A 227 33.15 21.48 22.24
C LYS A 227 32.89 22.31 23.49
N ILE A 228 31.75 22.11 24.16
CA ILE A 228 31.42 22.80 25.42
C ILE A 228 32.47 22.50 26.49
N PHE A 229 32.88 21.23 26.59
CA PHE A 229 33.90 20.80 27.54
C PHE A 229 35.24 21.52 27.33
N ARG A 230 35.63 21.78 26.07
CA ARG A 230 36.88 22.49 25.73
C ARG A 230 36.81 24.01 25.85
N THR A 231 35.65 24.63 25.62
CA THR A 231 35.56 26.09 25.38
C THR A 231 34.90 26.87 26.51
N SER A 232 34.15 26.24 27.40
CA SER A 232 33.36 26.95 28.41
C SER A 232 34.05 26.99 29.78
N ASN A 233 34.24 28.20 30.33
CA ASN A 233 34.66 28.38 31.73
C ASN A 233 33.60 27.89 32.73
N GLN A 234 32.33 27.82 32.32
CA GLN A 234 31.21 27.33 33.13
C GLN A 234 30.80 25.89 32.79
N ARG A 235 31.74 25.10 32.22
CA ARG A 235 31.50 23.77 31.64
C ARG A 235 30.61 22.86 32.49
N TYR A 236 30.86 22.76 33.80
CA TYR A 236 30.11 21.83 34.66
C TYR A 236 28.62 22.20 34.79
N SER A 237 28.30 23.49 34.90
CA SER A 237 26.91 23.94 35.03
C SER A 237 26.10 23.76 33.73
N VAL A 238 26.73 24.05 32.59
CA VAL A 238 26.14 23.86 31.26
C VAL A 238 25.94 22.37 30.99
N LEU A 239 26.96 21.54 31.27
CA LEU A 239 26.88 20.09 31.10
C LEU A 239 25.82 19.47 32.02
N ALA A 240 25.74 19.86 33.29
CA ALA A 240 24.69 19.39 34.19
C ALA A 240 23.29 19.73 33.68
N THR A 241 23.10 20.94 33.13
CA THR A 241 21.81 21.36 32.54
C THR A 241 21.46 20.53 31.30
N ILE A 242 22.44 20.27 30.43
CA ILE A 242 22.24 19.44 29.24
C ILE A 242 21.93 18.00 29.64
N LEU A 243 22.65 17.42 30.61
CA LEU A 243 22.38 16.08 31.14
C LEU A 243 20.96 15.98 31.71
N ALA A 244 20.52 16.97 32.49
CA ALA A 244 19.16 17.03 33.01
C ALA A 244 18.12 17.13 31.88
N ALA A 245 18.35 17.97 30.87
CA ALA A 245 17.46 18.08 29.72
C ALA A 245 17.41 16.79 28.89
N SER A 246 18.54 16.11 28.69
CA SER A 246 18.61 14.80 28.03
C SER A 246 17.89 13.71 28.83
N LEU A 247 18.00 13.72 30.15
CA LEU A 247 17.23 12.80 31.01
C LEU A 247 15.72 13.06 30.86
N VAL A 248 15.30 14.32 30.86
CA VAL A 248 13.90 14.69 30.61
C VAL A 248 13.41 14.22 29.24
N THR A 249 14.21 14.41 28.18
CA THR A 249 13.93 13.89 26.83
C THR A 249 13.66 12.39 26.86
N LEU A 250 14.55 11.61 27.49
CA LEU A 250 14.43 10.15 27.56
C LEU A 250 13.23 9.71 28.39
N VAL A 251 13.03 10.30 29.57
CA VAL A 251 11.91 9.97 30.46
C VAL A 251 10.58 10.23 29.75
N ILE A 252 10.42 11.40 29.12
CA ILE A 252 9.18 11.73 28.41
C ILE A 252 8.99 10.82 27.20
N GLY A 253 10.01 10.66 26.36
CA GLY A 253 9.91 9.82 25.16
C GLY A 253 9.57 8.37 25.49
N VAL A 254 10.28 7.75 26.44
CA VAL A 254 10.05 6.37 26.87
C VAL A 254 8.71 6.22 27.59
N ALA A 255 8.35 7.13 28.48
CA ALA A 255 7.07 7.07 29.18
C ALA A 255 5.90 7.17 28.20
N LEU A 256 5.96 8.07 27.21
CA LEU A 256 4.91 8.20 26.21
C LEU A 256 4.87 6.99 25.26
N LEU A 257 6.00 6.44 24.85
CA LEU A 257 6.04 5.21 24.05
C LEU A 257 5.54 3.99 24.84
N TRP A 258 5.64 4.02 26.17
CA TRP A 258 5.13 2.99 27.06
C TRP A 258 3.62 3.11 27.29
N PHE A 259 3.13 4.28 27.69
CA PHE A 259 1.72 4.46 28.08
C PHE A 259 0.80 4.83 26.91
N ALA A 260 1.34 5.45 25.87
CA ALA A 260 0.60 5.95 24.71
C ALA A 260 1.34 5.58 23.41
N GLY A 261 1.91 4.38 23.35
CA GLY A 261 2.69 3.90 22.22
C GLY A 261 2.86 2.38 22.19
N PRO A 262 3.72 1.88 21.30
CA PRO A 262 3.78 0.46 20.99
C PRO A 262 4.60 -0.38 21.97
N LEU A 263 5.38 0.20 22.90
CA LEU A 263 6.38 -0.55 23.67
C LEU A 263 5.83 -1.74 24.48
N PRO A 264 4.68 -1.64 25.18
CA PRO A 264 4.14 -2.79 25.91
C PRO A 264 3.79 -3.94 24.96
N TYR A 265 3.27 -3.61 23.78
CA TYR A 265 2.86 -4.57 22.76
C TYR A 265 4.07 -5.19 22.04
N MET A 266 5.12 -4.42 21.79
CA MET A 266 6.42 -4.94 21.32
C MET A 266 7.00 -5.96 22.32
N ARG A 267 6.88 -5.68 23.62
CA ARG A 267 7.34 -6.58 24.69
C ARG A 267 6.49 -7.84 24.79
N SER A 268 5.17 -7.72 24.59
CA SER A 268 4.25 -8.87 24.62
C SER A 268 4.10 -9.56 23.28
N PHE A 269 4.90 -9.19 22.27
CA PHE A 269 4.85 -9.83 20.97
C PHE A 269 5.36 -11.27 21.08
N THR A 270 4.54 -12.20 20.59
CA THR A 270 4.85 -13.62 20.51
C THR A 270 4.72 -14.07 19.07
N GLY A 271 5.55 -15.02 18.68
CA GLY A 271 5.48 -15.66 17.37
C GLY A 271 6.67 -15.37 16.46
N ALA A 272 6.73 -16.09 15.35
CA ALA A 272 7.88 -16.06 14.46
C ALA A 272 7.70 -15.00 13.37
N LEU A 273 8.60 -14.02 13.35
CA LEU A 273 8.85 -13.24 12.15
C LEU A 273 9.75 -14.07 11.22
N ALA A 274 9.47 -14.12 9.93
CA ALA A 274 10.32 -14.79 8.95
C ALA A 274 11.07 -13.76 8.09
N PRO A 275 12.17 -13.18 8.59
CA PRO A 275 13.01 -12.34 7.76
C PRO A 275 13.62 -13.20 6.64
N GLY A 276 13.39 -12.82 5.39
CA GLY A 276 14.13 -13.36 4.25
C GLY A 276 15.64 -13.15 4.39
N PRO A 277 16.46 -13.91 3.64
CA PRO A 277 17.91 -13.89 3.75
C PRO A 277 18.49 -12.50 3.47
N VAL A 278 19.72 -12.26 3.94
CA VAL A 278 20.35 -10.95 3.82
C VAL A 278 20.67 -10.60 2.37
N GLU A 279 20.86 -11.62 1.53
CA GLU A 279 21.11 -11.51 0.09
C GLU A 279 19.92 -10.91 -0.67
N ASP A 280 18.69 -11.12 -0.21
CA ASP A 280 17.46 -10.60 -0.83
C ASP A 280 17.19 -9.14 -0.44
N ARG A 281 18.13 -8.49 0.28
CA ARG A 281 17.98 -7.12 0.76
C ARG A 281 18.71 -6.16 -0.19
N PRO A 282 18.01 -5.56 -1.16
CA PRO A 282 18.64 -4.74 -2.18
C PRO A 282 19.39 -3.59 -1.53
N GLY A 283 20.66 -3.40 -1.88
CA GLY A 283 21.37 -2.16 -1.65
C GLY A 283 21.19 -1.21 -2.83
N ILE A 284 21.63 0.03 -2.70
CA ILE A 284 21.79 0.90 -3.87
C ILE A 284 22.92 0.31 -4.73
N PRO A 285 22.66 -0.08 -5.99
CA PRO A 285 23.67 -0.70 -6.85
C PRO A 285 24.90 0.19 -6.98
N PHE A 286 26.08 -0.32 -6.64
CA PHE A 286 27.31 0.46 -6.70
C PHE A 286 28.10 0.18 -8.00
N PRO A 287 28.61 1.21 -8.72
CA PRO A 287 28.41 2.64 -8.48
C PRO A 287 27.15 3.21 -9.15
N ARG A 288 26.47 2.43 -10.01
CA ARG A 288 25.41 2.92 -10.92
C ARG A 288 24.31 3.69 -10.19
N GLY A 289 23.69 3.12 -9.16
CA GLY A 289 22.60 3.77 -8.41
C GLY A 289 23.02 5.02 -7.63
N TYR A 290 24.32 5.27 -7.45
CA TYR A 290 24.85 6.50 -6.87
C TYR A 290 25.24 7.56 -7.91
N LEU A 291 25.31 7.19 -9.19
CA LEU A 291 25.77 8.03 -10.28
C LEU A 291 24.69 8.30 -11.35
N SER A 292 23.62 7.51 -11.35
CA SER A 292 22.50 7.66 -12.26
C SER A 292 21.18 7.18 -11.66
N LEU A 293 20.09 7.77 -12.12
CA LEU A 293 18.74 7.32 -11.85
C LEU A 293 18.40 6.07 -12.67
N ASP A 294 17.91 5.03 -12.01
CA ASP A 294 17.39 3.84 -12.68
C ASP A 294 16.07 4.14 -13.42
N PRO A 295 15.80 3.55 -14.60
CA PRO A 295 14.55 3.77 -15.33
C PRO A 295 13.28 3.50 -14.52
N VAL A 296 13.33 2.56 -13.57
CA VAL A 296 12.21 2.12 -12.73
C VAL A 296 12.46 2.42 -11.25
N TRP A 297 12.96 3.63 -10.95
CA TRP A 297 13.30 4.09 -9.58
C TRP A 297 12.19 3.95 -8.54
N TRP A 298 10.94 3.73 -8.95
CA TRP A 298 9.79 3.47 -8.09
C TRP A 298 9.67 2.01 -7.63
N LEU A 299 10.49 1.08 -8.13
CA LEU A 299 10.56 -0.29 -7.64
C LEU A 299 11.55 -0.41 -6.48
N TRP A 300 11.21 -1.25 -5.51
CA TRP A 300 11.93 -1.38 -4.24
C TRP A 300 13.25 -2.14 -4.35
N ASP A 301 13.38 -2.98 -5.39
CA ASP A 301 14.53 -3.83 -5.72
C ASP A 301 15.58 -3.11 -6.59
N THR A 302 15.23 -1.95 -7.15
CA THR A 302 16.15 -1.08 -7.91
C THR A 302 16.33 0.30 -7.26
N PRO A 303 16.74 0.39 -5.98
CA PRO A 303 16.87 1.67 -5.29
C PRO A 303 18.01 2.52 -5.90
N THR A 304 17.80 3.83 -6.01
CA THR A 304 18.76 4.77 -6.59
C THR A 304 18.74 6.13 -5.88
N LEU A 305 19.84 6.87 -5.95
CA LEU A 305 19.98 8.24 -5.46
C LEU A 305 20.07 9.30 -6.58
N GLY A 306 20.26 8.87 -7.83
CA GLY A 306 20.73 9.76 -8.90
C GLY A 306 22.21 10.15 -8.72
N GLY A 307 22.78 10.84 -9.72
CA GLY A 307 24.18 11.25 -9.69
C GLY A 307 24.47 12.55 -8.94
N SER A 308 23.48 13.42 -8.79
CA SER A 308 23.68 14.81 -8.35
C SER A 308 24.32 14.92 -6.97
N VAL A 309 23.81 14.17 -5.99
CA VAL A 309 24.31 14.22 -4.61
C VAL A 309 25.76 13.75 -4.56
N THR A 310 26.04 12.60 -5.17
CA THR A 310 27.37 11.96 -5.16
C THR A 310 28.40 12.80 -5.92
N ILE A 311 28.05 13.29 -7.11
CA ILE A 311 28.95 14.12 -7.93
C ILE A 311 29.25 15.44 -7.20
N LEU A 312 28.24 16.13 -6.67
CA LEU A 312 28.44 17.37 -5.91
C LEU A 312 29.28 17.12 -4.65
N LEU A 313 29.09 15.98 -3.97
CA LEU A 313 29.90 15.59 -2.82
C LEU A 313 31.37 15.40 -3.23
N ILE A 314 31.66 14.61 -4.27
CA ILE A 314 33.03 14.36 -4.76
C ILE A 314 33.72 15.67 -5.11
N ILE A 315 33.07 16.55 -5.88
CA ILE A 315 33.62 17.86 -6.25
C ILE A 315 33.88 18.68 -4.97
N SER A 316 32.96 18.68 -4.01
CA SER A 316 33.11 19.41 -2.75
C SER A 316 34.26 18.89 -1.88
N VAL A 317 34.52 17.58 -1.88
CA VAL A 317 35.67 16.97 -1.19
C VAL A 317 36.98 17.44 -1.85
N VAL A 318 37.09 17.35 -3.17
CA VAL A 318 38.27 17.80 -3.92
C VAL A 318 38.55 19.28 -3.67
N VAL A 319 37.53 20.14 -3.78
CA VAL A 319 37.65 21.58 -3.51
C VAL A 319 38.07 21.83 -2.06
N SER A 320 37.47 21.11 -1.11
CA SER A 320 37.82 21.23 0.32
C SER A 320 39.28 20.87 0.59
N LEU A 321 39.82 19.83 -0.03
CA LEU A 321 41.21 19.41 0.07
C LEU A 321 42.17 20.43 -0.56
N VAL A 322 41.84 20.96 -1.74
CA VAL A 322 42.64 22.00 -2.40
C VAL A 322 42.70 23.28 -1.55
N LEU A 323 41.56 23.70 -0.98
CA LEU A 323 41.51 24.86 -0.09
C LEU A 323 42.29 24.63 1.21
N LEU A 324 42.26 23.40 1.75
CA LEU A 324 43.04 23.03 2.93
C LEU A 324 44.54 23.15 2.66
N ARG A 325 45.02 22.61 1.53
CA ARG A 325 46.44 22.72 1.10
C ARG A 325 46.87 24.18 0.91
N ARG A 326 46.04 25.00 0.27
CA ARG A 326 46.33 26.43 0.07
C ARG A 326 46.42 27.20 1.39
N ARG A 327 45.53 26.91 2.35
CA ARG A 327 45.59 27.53 3.68
C ARG A 327 46.84 27.12 4.46
N ALA A 328 47.20 25.83 4.42
CA ALA A 328 48.42 25.34 5.05
C ALA A 328 49.68 26.03 4.48
N LYS A 329 49.73 26.26 3.16
CA LYS A 329 50.84 26.98 2.52
C LYS A 329 50.90 28.47 2.87
N ASN A 330 49.76 29.12 3.05
CA ASN A 330 49.69 30.57 3.25
C ASN A 330 49.78 31.00 4.73
N GLY A 331 49.97 30.07 5.68
CA GLY A 331 50.12 30.37 7.11
C GLY A 331 48.93 31.12 7.72
N ALA A 332 47.77 31.10 7.07
CA ALA A 332 46.63 31.91 7.49
C ALA A 332 46.08 31.37 8.83
N PRO A 333 46.01 32.19 9.89
CA PRO A 333 45.48 31.76 11.17
C PRO A 333 44.03 31.29 10.99
N ASN A 334 43.69 30.17 11.66
CA ASN A 334 42.33 29.62 11.69
C ASN A 334 41.39 30.60 12.41
N THR A 335 40.87 31.58 11.67
CA THR A 335 39.75 32.44 12.08
C THR A 335 38.43 31.70 11.95
N THR A 336 38.40 30.41 12.29
CA THR A 336 37.16 29.65 12.32
C THR A 336 36.30 30.21 13.44
N ASP A 337 35.23 30.87 13.03
CA ASP A 337 34.12 31.31 13.86
C ASP A 337 33.76 30.15 14.79
N SER A 338 34.02 30.34 16.09
CA SER A 338 34.12 29.24 17.06
C SER A 338 32.81 28.49 17.27
N ASN A 339 31.70 28.92 16.66
CA ASN A 339 30.36 28.38 16.88
C ASN A 339 29.86 27.38 15.82
N GLN A 340 30.44 27.30 14.62
CA GLN A 340 29.95 26.37 13.58
C GLN A 340 30.51 24.95 13.73
N VAL A 341 29.73 23.95 13.27
CA VAL A 341 30.22 22.58 13.10
C VAL A 341 31.12 22.54 11.88
N GLY A 342 32.35 22.07 12.05
CA GLY A 342 33.29 22.03 10.94
C GLY A 342 32.82 21.07 9.86
N ARG A 343 32.86 21.47 8.58
CA ARG A 343 32.48 20.62 7.43
C ARG A 343 33.00 19.18 7.49
N TRP A 344 34.23 18.97 7.97
CA TRP A 344 34.82 17.64 8.10
C TRP A 344 34.07 16.71 9.06
N PHE A 345 33.38 17.24 10.06
CA PHE A 345 32.47 16.46 10.89
C PHE A 345 31.34 15.85 10.05
N TRP A 346 30.67 16.65 9.22
CA TRP A 346 29.58 16.15 8.37
C TRP A 346 30.06 15.15 7.32
N LEU A 347 31.29 15.31 6.81
CA LEU A 347 31.92 14.30 5.95
C LEU A 347 32.18 12.98 6.68
N LEU A 348 32.51 12.99 7.98
CA LEU A 348 32.69 11.77 8.76
C LEU A 348 31.33 11.11 9.08
N VAL A 349 30.32 11.91 9.43
CA VAL A 349 28.97 11.42 9.76
C VAL A 349 28.28 10.76 8.57
N LEU A 350 28.55 11.18 7.33
CA LEU A 350 27.93 10.58 6.15
C LEU A 350 28.53 9.21 5.75
N ILE A 351 29.69 8.82 6.27
CA ILE A 351 30.37 7.57 5.87
C ILE A 351 29.58 6.33 6.29
N PRO A 352 29.17 6.17 7.56
CA PRO A 352 28.39 4.99 7.96
C PRO A 352 27.10 4.77 7.16
N PRO A 353 26.18 5.76 7.00
CA PRO A 353 24.97 5.53 6.22
C PRO A 353 25.27 5.25 4.75
N LEU A 354 26.32 5.85 4.15
CA LEU A 354 26.76 5.55 2.79
C LEU A 354 27.18 4.08 2.63
N LEU A 355 28.04 3.57 3.52
CA LEU A 355 28.53 2.20 3.43
C LEU A 355 27.42 1.17 3.68
N LEU A 356 26.50 1.47 4.60
CA LEU A 356 25.37 0.60 4.91
C LEU A 356 24.31 0.62 3.80
N SER A 357 24.10 1.75 3.12
CA SER A 357 23.11 1.85 2.02
C SER A 357 23.52 1.10 0.75
N MET A 358 24.78 0.67 0.64
CA MET A 358 25.27 -0.15 -0.49
C MET A 358 24.75 -1.59 -0.48
N GLY A 359 24.10 -2.04 0.60
CA GLY A 359 23.57 -3.40 0.69
C GLY A 359 24.52 -4.37 1.37
N PRO A 360 24.22 -5.68 1.32
CA PRO A 360 25.04 -6.71 1.96
C PRO A 360 26.39 -6.94 1.29
N ASN A 361 26.46 -6.74 -0.03
CA ASN A 361 27.68 -6.90 -0.82
C ASN A 361 27.72 -5.85 -1.92
N ILE A 362 28.93 -5.49 -2.34
CA ILE A 362 29.16 -4.77 -3.60
C ILE A 362 29.99 -5.63 -4.54
N THR A 363 29.74 -5.54 -5.84
CA THR A 363 30.53 -6.25 -6.85
C THR A 363 31.45 -5.26 -7.56
N VAL A 364 32.76 -5.46 -7.44
CA VAL A 364 33.78 -4.61 -8.07
C VAL A 364 34.72 -5.50 -8.88
N PHE A 365 34.77 -5.30 -10.20
CA PHE A 365 35.55 -6.13 -11.13
C PHE A 365 35.27 -7.65 -11.00
N GLY A 366 34.02 -8.02 -10.74
CA GLY A 366 33.60 -9.42 -10.53
C GLY A 366 33.86 -9.97 -9.13
N ILE A 367 34.51 -9.22 -8.24
CA ILE A 367 34.75 -9.61 -6.85
C ILE A 367 33.60 -9.09 -5.97
N SER A 368 32.94 -9.99 -5.24
CA SER A 368 31.93 -9.65 -4.24
C SER A 368 32.61 -9.29 -2.91
N ILE A 369 32.42 -8.05 -2.46
CA ILE A 369 33.00 -7.52 -1.22
C ILE A 369 31.86 -7.41 -0.19
N PRO A 370 31.95 -8.12 0.95
CA PRO A 370 30.94 -8.04 2.00
C PRO A 370 30.96 -6.66 2.65
N MET A 371 29.78 -6.07 2.84
CA MET A 371 29.61 -4.74 3.39
C MET A 371 29.17 -4.78 4.86
N PRO A 372 29.38 -3.70 5.64
CA PRO A 372 29.01 -3.64 7.06
C PRO A 372 27.51 -3.89 7.33
N PHE A 373 26.65 -3.76 6.32
CA PHE A 373 25.22 -4.03 6.46
C PHE A 373 24.93 -5.45 6.93
N ARG A 374 25.73 -6.45 6.53
CA ARG A 374 25.57 -7.84 7.01
C ARG A 374 25.64 -7.94 8.53
N ALA A 375 26.52 -7.17 9.17
CA ALA A 375 26.63 -7.15 10.62
C ALA A 375 25.40 -6.51 11.28
N LEU A 376 24.89 -5.40 10.72
CA LEU A 376 23.67 -4.76 11.20
C LEU A 376 22.46 -5.69 11.07
N PHE A 377 22.35 -6.39 9.93
CA PHE A 377 21.31 -7.38 9.70
C PHE A 377 21.40 -8.52 10.73
N ALA A 378 22.58 -9.08 10.96
CA ALA A 378 22.79 -10.14 11.95
C ALA A 378 22.45 -9.68 13.39
N VAL A 379 22.92 -8.51 13.82
CA VAL A 379 22.66 -7.96 15.17
C VAL A 379 21.18 -7.70 15.41
N THR A 380 20.40 -7.44 14.35
CA THR A 380 18.96 -7.21 14.44
C THR A 380 18.14 -8.46 14.15
N ASN A 381 18.76 -9.64 14.01
CA ASN A 381 18.13 -10.88 13.58
C ASN A 381 17.26 -10.67 12.32
N GLY A 382 17.79 -9.91 11.36
CA GLY A 382 17.12 -9.59 10.09
C GLY A 382 16.01 -8.55 10.16
N ASN A 383 15.71 -7.98 11.33
CA ASN A 383 14.60 -7.03 11.46
C ASN A 383 14.88 -5.67 10.79
N PHE A 384 16.15 -5.29 10.63
CA PHE A 384 16.55 -4.15 9.82
C PHE A 384 16.70 -4.60 8.35
N ARG A 385 15.59 -4.49 7.60
CA ARG A 385 15.41 -5.17 6.30
C ARG A 385 16.13 -4.50 5.12
N MET A 386 15.99 -3.19 4.98
CA MET A 386 16.28 -2.51 3.71
C MET A 386 17.45 -1.52 3.86
N PRO A 387 18.66 -1.86 3.39
CA PRO A 387 19.85 -1.03 3.55
C PRO A 387 19.71 0.35 2.91
N TRP A 388 19.10 0.41 1.73
CA TRP A 388 18.93 1.65 0.97
C TRP A 388 18.10 2.72 1.71
N ARG A 389 17.34 2.35 2.76
CA ARG A 389 16.65 3.31 3.64
C ARG A 389 17.60 4.25 4.39
N LEU A 390 18.89 3.93 4.47
CA LEU A 390 19.90 4.82 5.07
C LEU A 390 20.37 5.93 4.12
N ALA A 391 19.98 5.88 2.85
CA ALA A 391 20.41 6.83 1.84
C ALA A 391 19.97 8.29 2.11
N PRO A 392 18.77 8.59 2.63
CA PRO A 392 18.37 9.97 2.96
C PRO A 392 19.21 10.59 4.07
N ILE A 393 19.73 9.77 4.99
CA ILE A 393 20.67 10.20 6.02
C ILE A 393 21.99 10.65 5.37
N PHE A 394 22.49 9.85 4.41
CA PHE A 394 23.64 10.22 3.59
C PHE A 394 23.38 11.51 2.80
N VAL A 395 22.21 11.67 2.19
CA VAL A 395 21.82 12.89 1.44
C VAL A 395 21.82 14.12 2.35
N ALA A 396 21.19 14.03 3.52
CA ALA A 396 21.12 15.15 4.47
C ALA A 396 22.51 15.59 4.96
N ALA A 397 23.36 14.66 5.38
CA ALA A 397 24.71 14.97 5.83
C ALA A 397 25.60 15.49 4.68
N SER A 398 25.45 14.94 3.47
CA SER A 398 26.12 15.44 2.26
C SER A 398 25.73 16.87 1.94
N ALA A 399 24.43 17.20 2.01
CA ALA A 399 23.93 18.55 1.75
C ALA A 399 24.57 19.57 2.70
N VAL A 400 24.73 19.25 3.99
CA VAL A 400 25.40 20.14 4.95
C VAL A 400 26.87 20.32 4.61
N PHE A 401 27.59 19.25 4.32
CA PHE A 401 29.00 19.32 3.91
C PHE A 401 29.22 20.17 2.64
N ILE A 402 28.40 19.94 1.60
CA ILE A 402 28.44 20.66 0.33
C ILE A 402 28.17 22.15 0.60
N ALA A 403 27.09 22.46 1.32
CA ALA A 403 26.71 23.86 1.58
C ALA A 403 27.79 24.61 2.36
N GLN A 404 28.38 24.00 3.39
CA GLN A 404 29.47 24.60 4.17
C GLN A 404 30.77 24.75 3.37
N THR A 405 31.01 23.87 2.40
CA THR A 405 32.18 23.97 1.51
C THR A 405 32.05 25.16 0.56
N TRP A 406 30.88 25.33 -0.06
CA TRP A 406 30.67 26.32 -1.12
C TRP A 406 30.27 27.70 -0.61
N THR A 407 29.66 27.81 0.57
CA THR A 407 29.26 29.10 1.16
C THR A 407 30.40 30.13 1.20
N PRO A 408 31.59 29.85 1.76
CA PRO A 408 32.67 30.84 1.80
C PRO A 408 33.24 31.17 0.42
N ILE A 409 33.05 30.31 -0.59
CA ILE A 409 33.57 30.47 -1.96
C ILE A 409 32.63 31.35 -2.79
N LEU A 410 31.35 30.99 -2.80
CA LEU A 410 30.32 31.65 -3.62
C LEU A 410 29.74 32.89 -2.92
N PHE A 411 29.80 32.94 -1.59
CA PHE A 411 29.23 34.03 -0.79
C PHE A 411 30.24 34.54 0.25
N PRO A 412 31.43 35.00 -0.17
CA PRO A 412 32.42 35.54 0.76
C PRO A 412 31.82 36.69 1.57
N VAL A 413 31.98 36.63 2.90
CA VAL A 413 31.60 37.71 3.80
C VAL A 413 32.37 38.96 3.38
N ARG A 414 31.66 40.05 3.13
CA ARG A 414 32.19 41.33 2.67
C ARG A 414 33.03 41.95 3.81
N SER A 415 34.24 41.45 4.02
CA SER A 415 35.23 42.10 4.88
C SER A 415 35.52 43.49 4.29
N LYS A 416 35.83 44.45 5.16
CA LYS A 416 36.05 45.87 4.85
C LYS A 416 37.27 46.07 3.92
N ILE A 417 37.16 45.66 2.66
CA ILE A 417 38.17 45.92 1.63
C ILE A 417 37.93 47.35 1.11
N PRO A 418 38.96 48.22 1.06
CA PRO A 418 38.83 49.62 0.64
C PRO A 418 38.23 49.75 -0.77
N THR A 419 37.32 50.70 -0.91
CA THR A 419 36.27 50.79 -1.94
C THR A 419 36.66 51.44 -3.28
N THR A 420 37.93 51.45 -3.70
CA THR A 420 38.32 52.35 -4.81
C THR A 420 38.46 51.74 -6.22
N SER A 421 38.45 50.41 -6.42
CA SER A 421 38.43 49.86 -7.81
C SER A 421 37.71 48.51 -8.00
N LEU A 422 37.23 47.88 -6.93
CA LEU A 422 36.73 46.50 -6.95
C LEU A 422 35.21 46.37 -7.18
N ALA A 423 34.45 47.47 -7.09
CA ALA A 423 32.98 47.45 -7.08
C ALA A 423 32.35 46.98 -8.40
N ILE A 424 33.01 47.22 -9.54
CA ILE A 424 32.56 46.79 -10.87
C ILE A 424 32.82 45.28 -11.09
N LYS A 425 33.99 44.76 -10.67
CA LYS A 425 34.29 43.30 -10.69
C LYS A 425 33.35 42.48 -9.79
N ILE A 426 32.88 43.06 -8.69
CA ILE A 426 31.94 42.37 -7.77
C ILE A 426 30.53 42.24 -8.38
N ARG A 427 30.09 43.17 -9.24
CA ARG A 427 28.75 43.13 -9.86
C ARG A 427 28.67 42.04 -10.95
N GLN A 428 29.72 41.89 -11.77
CA GLN A 428 29.85 40.78 -12.73
C GLN A 428 29.90 39.41 -12.03
N GLY A 429 30.54 39.31 -10.86
CA GLY A 429 30.59 38.07 -10.09
C GLY A 429 29.24 37.56 -9.58
N ARG A 430 28.26 38.44 -9.34
CA ARG A 430 26.94 38.04 -8.81
C ARG A 430 26.07 37.34 -9.86
N ALA A 431 26.09 37.83 -11.10
CA ALA A 431 25.38 37.21 -12.22
C ALA A 431 25.93 35.82 -12.53
N VAL A 432 27.26 35.68 -12.63
CA VAL A 432 27.92 34.39 -12.87
C VAL A 432 27.62 33.37 -11.78
N ARG A 433 27.64 33.77 -10.49
CA ARG A 433 27.29 32.87 -9.38
C ARG A 433 25.83 32.43 -9.41
N THR A 434 24.93 33.35 -9.74
CA THR A 434 23.51 33.04 -9.86
C THR A 434 23.28 32.07 -11.02
N LEU A 435 23.88 32.34 -12.18
CA LEU A 435 23.83 31.44 -13.34
C LEU A 435 24.39 30.05 -13.00
N ALA A 436 25.53 29.97 -12.33
CA ALA A 436 26.12 28.70 -11.90
C ALA A 436 25.18 27.90 -10.97
N LEU A 437 24.51 28.57 -10.03
CA LEU A 437 23.53 27.93 -9.15
C LEU A 437 22.30 27.46 -9.94
N VAL A 438 21.78 28.27 -10.87
CA VAL A 438 20.66 27.87 -11.74
C VAL A 438 21.06 26.65 -12.59
N VAL A 439 22.24 26.66 -13.19
CA VAL A 439 22.74 25.51 -13.97
C VAL A 439 22.83 24.26 -13.10
N VAL A 440 23.37 24.35 -11.89
CA VAL A 440 23.44 23.21 -10.96
C VAL A 440 22.04 22.71 -10.59
N ILE A 441 21.08 23.60 -10.33
CA ILE A 441 19.68 23.23 -10.06
C ILE A 441 19.06 22.51 -11.25
N LEU A 442 19.24 23.02 -12.47
CA LEU A 442 18.71 22.42 -13.69
C LEU A 442 19.33 21.05 -13.96
N LEU A 443 20.65 20.92 -13.81
CA LEU A 443 21.34 19.64 -13.93
C LEU A 443 20.85 18.64 -12.88
N ALA A 444 20.64 19.09 -11.64
CA ALA A 444 20.11 18.22 -10.59
C ALA A 444 18.67 17.77 -10.89
N ALA A 445 17.81 18.68 -11.37
CA ALA A 445 16.45 18.38 -11.78
C ALA A 445 16.39 17.40 -12.97
N LEU A 446 17.32 17.52 -13.92
CA LEU A 446 17.46 16.60 -15.06
C LEU A 446 17.93 15.21 -14.61
N ASP A 447 18.97 15.15 -13.76
CA ASP A 447 19.52 13.90 -13.24
C ASP A 447 18.49 13.08 -12.46
N ILE A 448 17.69 13.74 -11.61
CA ILE A 448 16.60 13.07 -10.91
C ILE A 448 15.34 12.88 -11.76
N ARG A 449 15.28 13.43 -12.99
CA ARG A 449 14.07 13.43 -13.84
C ARG A 449 12.83 13.90 -13.07
N ILE A 450 12.88 15.15 -12.59
CA ILE A 450 11.89 15.66 -11.63
C ILE A 450 10.42 15.54 -12.07
N TYR A 451 10.16 15.56 -13.37
CA TYR A 451 8.80 15.44 -13.95
C TYR A 451 8.35 13.99 -14.20
N GLN A 452 9.25 13.01 -14.11
CA GLN A 452 8.90 11.60 -14.25
C GLN A 452 8.11 11.17 -13.01
N THR A 453 7.02 10.45 -13.19
CA THR A 453 6.16 9.96 -12.10
C THR A 453 6.37 8.46 -11.91
N GLY A 454 6.12 7.96 -10.71
CA GLY A 454 5.86 6.53 -10.54
C GLY A 454 4.48 6.17 -11.14
N PRO A 455 4.22 4.88 -11.41
CA PRO A 455 2.90 4.43 -11.84
C PRO A 455 1.88 4.70 -10.72
N LEU A 456 0.65 5.01 -11.13
CA LEU A 456 -0.50 5.07 -10.26
C LEU A 456 -1.46 3.96 -10.65
N GLU A 457 -2.14 3.39 -9.68
CA GLU A 457 -3.12 2.31 -9.87
C GLU A 457 -4.53 2.87 -9.73
N PRO A 458 -5.54 2.32 -10.45
CA PRO A 458 -6.93 2.64 -10.18
C PRO A 458 -7.30 2.30 -8.73
N VAL A 459 -8.09 3.17 -8.10
CA VAL A 459 -8.72 2.86 -6.80
C VAL A 459 -9.56 1.58 -6.94
N LEU A 460 -9.60 0.76 -5.88
CA LEU A 460 -10.46 -0.41 -5.81
C LEU A 460 -11.92 -0.06 -6.13
N GLN A 461 -12.60 -0.98 -6.81
CA GLN A 461 -13.96 -0.79 -7.30
C GLN A 461 -14.92 -0.56 -6.13
N PRO A 462 -15.63 0.58 -6.05
CA PRO A 462 -16.65 0.77 -5.02
C PRO A 462 -17.85 -0.13 -5.33
N TYR A 463 -18.07 -1.16 -4.52
CA TYR A 463 -19.25 -2.02 -4.58
C TYR A 463 -20.32 -1.58 -3.57
N GLN A 464 -21.58 -1.55 -3.99
CA GLN A 464 -22.71 -1.21 -3.12
C GLN A 464 -22.94 -2.29 -2.06
N PHE A 465 -22.76 -3.57 -2.38
CA PHE A 465 -23.00 -4.64 -1.40
C PHE A 465 -22.12 -4.52 -0.15
N TYR A 466 -20.90 -3.99 -0.21
CA TYR A 466 -20.10 -3.74 1.00
C TYR A 466 -20.72 -2.68 1.91
N SER A 467 -21.42 -1.71 1.32
CA SER A 467 -22.18 -0.73 2.11
C SER A 467 -23.41 -1.37 2.76
N GLU A 468 -24.06 -2.34 2.10
CA GLU A 468 -25.16 -3.11 2.69
C GLU A 468 -24.67 -3.99 3.84
N ILE A 469 -23.57 -4.73 3.68
CA ILE A 469 -22.93 -5.50 4.77
C ILE A 469 -22.57 -4.57 5.93
N GLY A 470 -22.06 -3.37 5.63
CA GLY A 470 -21.74 -2.36 6.65
C GLY A 470 -22.94 -1.82 7.44
N ARG A 471 -24.16 -1.94 6.92
CA ARG A 471 -25.39 -1.51 7.63
C ARG A 471 -25.88 -2.55 8.63
N GLU A 472 -25.45 -3.80 8.51
CA GLU A 472 -25.76 -4.85 9.46
C GLU A 472 -24.95 -4.62 10.74
N GLN A 473 -25.60 -4.22 11.83
CA GLN A 473 -24.94 -3.75 13.04
C GLN A 473 -25.58 -4.37 14.28
N GLY A 474 -24.80 -4.51 15.34
CA GLY A 474 -25.21 -5.14 16.59
C GLY A 474 -25.07 -6.65 16.55
N LYS A 475 -25.13 -7.29 17.72
CA LYS A 475 -25.03 -8.75 17.80
C LYS A 475 -26.20 -9.44 17.07
N PRO A 476 -25.93 -10.51 16.31
CA PRO A 476 -24.63 -11.18 16.13
C PRO A 476 -23.78 -10.65 14.95
N TYR A 477 -24.27 -9.70 14.15
CA TYR A 477 -23.54 -9.15 12.97
C TYR A 477 -22.17 -8.53 13.30
N ASP A 478 -21.95 -8.06 14.53
CA ASP A 478 -20.65 -7.52 14.96
C ASP A 478 -19.53 -8.57 15.03
N ASP A 479 -19.88 -9.86 15.10
CA ASP A 479 -18.93 -10.97 15.14
C ASP A 479 -18.64 -11.57 13.75
N GLU A 480 -19.31 -11.07 12.72
CA GLU A 480 -19.23 -11.55 11.35
C GLU A 480 -17.84 -11.40 10.73
N VAL A 481 -17.45 -12.41 9.95
CA VAL A 481 -16.29 -12.42 9.05
C VAL A 481 -16.75 -12.40 7.59
N VAL A 482 -16.08 -11.57 6.78
CA VAL A 482 -16.16 -11.57 5.32
C VAL A 482 -14.95 -12.33 4.76
N LEU A 483 -15.22 -13.36 3.97
CA LEU A 483 -14.21 -14.13 3.25
C LEU A 483 -14.13 -13.62 1.80
N GLU A 484 -12.97 -13.09 1.43
CA GLU A 484 -12.71 -12.60 0.07
C GLU A 484 -12.03 -13.68 -0.77
N VAL A 485 -12.49 -13.86 -2.02
CA VAL A 485 -11.98 -14.83 -2.98
C VAL A 485 -11.49 -14.08 -4.23
N PRO A 486 -10.20 -14.19 -4.60
CA PRO A 486 -9.23 -15.13 -4.05
C PRO A 486 -8.71 -14.75 -2.65
N THR A 487 -8.33 -15.74 -1.86
CA THR A 487 -7.75 -15.49 -0.53
C THR A 487 -6.29 -15.01 -0.66
N GLY A 488 -5.95 -13.96 0.08
CA GLY A 488 -4.62 -13.36 0.06
C GLY A 488 -4.27 -12.71 1.40
N ALA A 489 -3.07 -13.02 1.91
CA ALA A 489 -2.57 -12.47 3.16
C ALA A 489 -1.07 -12.14 3.04
N GLY A 490 -0.61 -11.10 3.74
CA GLY A 490 0.78 -10.68 3.61
C GLY A 490 1.36 -9.90 4.77
N THR A 491 2.69 -9.85 4.77
CA THR A 491 3.52 -9.07 5.65
C THR A 491 4.59 -8.35 4.84
N GLY A 492 5.35 -7.46 5.46
CA GLY A 492 6.48 -6.83 4.77
C GLY A 492 7.67 -7.77 4.49
N GLU A 493 7.49 -9.09 4.52
CA GLU A 493 8.48 -10.14 4.17
C GLU A 493 7.93 -11.18 3.22
N ILE A 494 6.67 -11.58 3.44
CA ILE A 494 6.04 -12.73 2.81
C ILE A 494 4.66 -12.29 2.38
N LEU A 495 4.36 -12.51 1.11
CA LEU A 495 3.04 -12.36 0.52
C LEU A 495 2.55 -13.74 0.09
N ILE A 496 1.30 -14.08 0.40
CA ILE A 496 0.65 -15.33 0.01
C ILE A 496 -0.47 -14.99 -0.96
N GLY A 497 -0.44 -15.63 -2.13
CA GLY A 497 -1.38 -15.34 -3.22
C GLY A 497 -0.95 -14.14 -4.04
N ASP A 498 -1.87 -13.65 -4.88
CA ASP A 498 -1.68 -12.39 -5.58
C ASP A 498 -1.67 -11.22 -4.56
N THR A 499 -0.97 -10.16 -4.91
CA THR A 499 -0.94 -8.92 -4.15
C THR A 499 -2.28 -8.19 -4.18
N ARG A 500 -3.08 -8.32 -5.25
CA ARG A 500 -4.34 -7.59 -5.39
C ARG A 500 -5.40 -8.00 -4.34
N PRO A 501 -5.63 -9.30 -4.04
CA PRO A 501 -6.57 -9.70 -2.99
C PRO A 501 -6.16 -9.34 -1.56
N ILE A 502 -4.86 -9.10 -1.31
CA ILE A 502 -4.41 -8.53 -0.04
C ILE A 502 -4.95 -7.11 0.13
N GLN A 503 -5.12 -6.36 -0.98
CA GLN A 503 -5.61 -4.98 -0.95
C GLN A 503 -7.10 -4.88 -0.59
N TYR A 504 -7.88 -5.96 -0.67
CA TYR A 504 -9.29 -5.96 -0.28
C TYR A 504 -9.52 -5.59 1.18
N GLN A 505 -8.47 -5.59 2.00
CA GLN A 505 -8.46 -4.92 3.30
C GLN A 505 -9.01 -3.50 3.26
N PHE A 506 -8.87 -2.79 2.15
CA PHE A 506 -9.49 -1.48 1.93
C PHE A 506 -11.02 -1.49 2.12
N TYR A 507 -11.71 -2.54 1.69
CA TYR A 507 -13.17 -2.67 1.84
C TYR A 507 -13.60 -2.77 3.30
N GLY A 508 -12.70 -3.19 4.19
CA GLY A 508 -12.91 -3.25 5.65
C GLY A 508 -13.29 -1.92 6.26
N MET A 509 -12.88 -0.80 5.66
CA MET A 509 -13.30 0.53 6.09
C MET A 509 -14.78 0.81 5.81
N THR A 510 -15.34 0.14 4.80
CA THR A 510 -16.74 0.31 4.35
C THR A 510 -17.66 -0.62 5.13
N HIS A 511 -17.38 -1.93 5.12
CA HIS A 511 -18.25 -2.92 5.76
C HIS A 511 -17.98 -3.09 7.26
N GLN A 512 -16.84 -2.64 7.78
CA GLN A 512 -16.49 -2.68 9.21
C GLN A 512 -16.60 -4.07 9.86
N LYS A 513 -16.41 -5.13 9.08
CA LYS A 513 -16.39 -6.53 9.55
C LYS A 513 -14.97 -7.05 9.65
N ARG A 514 -14.82 -8.18 10.33
CA ARG A 514 -13.56 -8.94 10.32
C ARG A 514 -13.37 -9.58 8.95
N MET A 515 -12.13 -9.84 8.57
CA MET A 515 -11.77 -10.44 7.29
C MET A 515 -10.54 -11.32 7.41
N LEU A 516 -10.50 -12.34 6.55
CA LEU A 516 -9.36 -13.23 6.42
C LEU A 516 -8.20 -12.55 5.66
N ASN A 517 -8.53 -11.86 4.57
CA ASN A 517 -7.55 -11.22 3.72
C ASN A 517 -6.91 -10.00 4.39
N GLY A 518 -5.71 -9.65 3.97
CA GLY A 518 -5.09 -8.36 4.30
C GLY A 518 -3.60 -8.43 4.64
N PHE A 519 -3.09 -7.28 5.07
CA PHE A 519 -1.68 -7.05 5.27
C PHE A 519 -1.39 -6.54 6.68
N ILE A 520 -0.37 -7.13 7.31
CA ILE A 520 0.20 -6.63 8.56
C ILE A 520 1.72 -6.63 8.41
N SER A 521 2.37 -5.47 8.45
CA SER A 521 3.81 -5.32 8.14
C SER A 521 4.72 -6.29 8.92
N ARG A 522 4.32 -6.61 10.16
CA ARG A 522 4.97 -7.50 11.13
C ARG A 522 3.90 -8.30 11.87
N THR A 523 3.54 -9.46 11.35
CA THR A 523 2.66 -10.44 12.02
C THR A 523 3.37 -11.79 12.08
N PRO A 524 3.12 -12.61 13.12
CA PRO A 524 3.59 -13.99 13.16
C PRO A 524 3.16 -14.76 11.91
N VAL A 525 4.08 -15.50 11.31
CA VAL A 525 3.82 -16.24 10.06
C VAL A 525 2.78 -17.33 10.28
N GLU A 526 2.78 -17.95 11.44
CA GLU A 526 1.79 -18.94 11.86
C GLU A 526 0.34 -18.46 11.78
N ASN A 527 0.07 -17.14 11.83
CA ASN A 527 -1.29 -16.61 11.78
C ASN A 527 -1.93 -16.69 10.39
N PHE A 528 -1.15 -16.83 9.33
CA PHE A 528 -1.66 -16.78 7.95
C PHE A 528 -0.98 -17.77 7.01
N TRP A 529 0.10 -18.44 7.42
CA TRP A 529 0.77 -19.46 6.62
C TRP A 529 -0.11 -20.63 6.21
N PRO A 530 -1.05 -21.14 7.05
CA PRO A 530 -1.91 -22.25 6.65
C PRO A 530 -2.70 -21.98 5.36
N ILE A 531 -3.05 -20.70 5.10
CA ILE A 531 -3.73 -20.23 3.89
C ILE A 531 -2.94 -20.54 2.60
N ARG A 532 -1.62 -20.74 2.71
CA ARG A 532 -0.74 -21.03 1.56
C ARG A 532 -1.08 -22.36 0.91
N TYR A 533 -1.11 -23.43 1.71
CA TYR A 533 -1.24 -24.81 1.24
C TYR A 533 -1.83 -25.77 2.27
N ASP A 534 -1.71 -25.51 3.57
CA ASP A 534 -2.07 -26.48 4.60
C ASP A 534 -3.60 -26.60 4.75
N ASP A 535 -4.30 -25.47 4.68
CA ASP A 535 -5.76 -25.39 4.63
C ASP A 535 -6.25 -25.65 3.19
N PRO A 536 -6.96 -26.76 2.92
CA PRO A 536 -7.37 -27.12 1.56
C PRO A 536 -8.31 -26.07 0.95
N LEU A 537 -9.32 -25.64 1.72
CA LEU A 537 -10.34 -24.70 1.27
C LEU A 537 -9.75 -23.33 0.97
N LEU A 538 -8.99 -22.77 1.90
CA LEU A 538 -8.42 -21.44 1.71
C LEU A 538 -7.35 -21.42 0.63
N ALA A 539 -6.59 -22.50 0.47
CA ALA A 539 -5.63 -22.62 -0.62
C ALA A 539 -6.32 -22.82 -1.98
N TRP A 540 -7.43 -23.57 -2.06
CA TRP A 540 -8.26 -23.69 -3.26
C TRP A 540 -8.89 -22.35 -3.64
N LEU A 541 -9.59 -21.69 -2.72
CA LEU A 541 -10.16 -20.36 -2.95
C LEU A 541 -9.08 -19.32 -3.30
N GLY A 542 -7.86 -19.50 -2.81
CA GLY A 542 -6.70 -18.70 -3.17
C GLY A 542 -5.97 -19.12 -4.45
N GLN A 543 -6.51 -20.07 -5.22
CA GLN A 543 -5.98 -20.56 -6.50
C GLN A 543 -4.58 -21.19 -6.40
N ARG A 544 -4.27 -21.78 -5.25
CA ARG A 544 -2.99 -22.47 -4.97
C ARG A 544 -3.12 -23.99 -4.95
N ARG A 545 -4.35 -24.50 -4.90
CA ARG A 545 -4.71 -25.92 -5.00
C ARG A 545 -5.93 -26.08 -5.92
N PHE A 546 -6.08 -27.27 -6.47
CA PHE A 546 -7.31 -27.67 -7.14
C PHE A 546 -8.40 -27.97 -6.10
N LEU A 547 -9.66 -27.85 -6.52
CA LEU A 547 -10.80 -28.30 -5.74
C LEU A 547 -10.68 -29.80 -5.40
N GLU A 548 -10.81 -30.13 -4.13
CA GLU A 548 -10.93 -31.46 -3.56
C GLU A 548 -12.25 -31.51 -2.76
N PRO A 549 -13.40 -31.76 -3.41
CA PRO A 549 -14.73 -31.50 -2.84
C PRO A 549 -14.95 -32.07 -1.43
N ASP A 550 -14.49 -33.30 -1.19
CA ASP A 550 -14.65 -33.97 0.12
C ASP A 550 -13.91 -33.24 1.25
N LYS A 551 -12.76 -32.63 0.96
CA LYS A 551 -11.96 -31.88 1.93
C LYS A 551 -12.46 -30.45 2.07
N ASP A 552 -12.72 -29.80 0.94
CA ASP A 552 -13.12 -28.39 0.91
C ASP A 552 -14.52 -28.19 1.50
N GLU A 553 -15.47 -29.11 1.24
CA GLU A 553 -16.81 -29.03 1.85
C GLU A 553 -16.73 -29.24 3.38
N ALA A 554 -15.97 -30.23 3.83
CA ALA A 554 -15.82 -30.53 5.25
C ALA A 554 -15.23 -29.33 6.01
N GLU A 555 -14.17 -28.73 5.44
CA GLU A 555 -13.56 -27.52 5.98
C GLU A 555 -14.54 -26.33 5.92
N LEU A 556 -15.25 -26.12 4.80
CA LEU A 556 -16.20 -25.01 4.65
C LEU A 556 -17.32 -25.09 5.69
N ARG A 557 -17.89 -26.29 5.90
CA ARG A 557 -18.90 -26.55 6.93
C ARG A 557 -18.40 -26.15 8.31
N GLN A 558 -17.16 -26.49 8.61
CA GLN A 558 -16.52 -26.19 9.89
C GLN A 558 -16.26 -24.68 10.05
N ILE A 559 -15.53 -24.06 9.12
CA ILE A 559 -15.06 -22.68 9.27
C ILE A 559 -16.18 -21.64 9.25
N ILE A 560 -17.30 -21.91 8.56
CA ILE A 560 -18.45 -21.00 8.55
C ILE A 560 -18.94 -20.72 9.98
N ASN A 561 -18.99 -21.75 10.84
CA ASN A 561 -19.40 -21.60 12.24
C ASN A 561 -18.25 -21.20 13.16
N ASP A 562 -17.08 -21.79 12.98
CA ASP A 562 -15.94 -21.55 13.86
C ASP A 562 -15.47 -20.09 13.77
N TRP A 563 -15.58 -19.48 12.58
CA TRP A 563 -15.12 -18.11 12.29
C TRP A 563 -16.25 -17.13 11.98
N PRO A 564 -17.46 -17.37 12.49
CA PRO A 564 -18.69 -16.68 12.07
C PRO A 564 -18.68 -16.04 10.65
N ILE A 565 -18.42 -16.83 9.60
CA ILE A 565 -18.34 -16.29 8.23
C ILE A 565 -19.76 -15.96 7.77
N GLY A 566 -20.11 -14.69 7.60
CA GLY A 566 -21.44 -14.28 7.10
C GLY A 566 -21.51 -14.18 5.58
N TYR A 567 -20.40 -13.80 4.96
CA TYR A 567 -20.32 -13.59 3.52
C TYR A 567 -19.04 -14.18 2.91
N ILE A 568 -19.18 -14.72 1.70
CA ILE A 568 -18.07 -15.07 0.80
C ILE A 568 -18.24 -14.23 -0.47
N VAL A 569 -17.23 -13.42 -0.80
CA VAL A 569 -17.25 -12.52 -1.95
C VAL A 569 -16.27 -13.03 -3.00
N VAL A 570 -16.77 -13.40 -4.18
CA VAL A 570 -15.96 -13.91 -5.29
C VAL A 570 -15.73 -12.81 -6.32
N HIS A 571 -14.49 -12.31 -6.39
CA HIS A 571 -14.03 -11.29 -7.33
C HIS A 571 -13.53 -11.94 -8.63
N GLN A 572 -14.40 -12.03 -9.63
CA GLN A 572 -14.16 -12.70 -10.90
C GLN A 572 -13.06 -12.03 -11.73
N ASP A 573 -12.82 -10.73 -11.55
CA ASP A 573 -11.75 -9.98 -12.20
C ASP A 573 -10.36 -10.46 -11.77
N ASP A 574 -10.22 -10.92 -10.52
CA ASP A 574 -8.94 -11.36 -9.94
C ASP A 574 -8.72 -12.89 -9.99
N ILE A 575 -9.71 -13.67 -10.43
CA ILE A 575 -9.59 -15.12 -10.73
C ILE A 575 -9.73 -15.46 -12.23
N GLY A 576 -9.86 -14.43 -13.08
CA GLY A 576 -9.99 -14.58 -14.53
C GLY A 576 -11.41 -14.87 -14.97
N ARG A 577 -12.18 -13.81 -15.25
CA ARG A 577 -13.59 -13.84 -15.67
C ARG A 577 -13.93 -14.82 -16.81
N ASN A 578 -13.03 -14.96 -17.77
CA ASN A 578 -13.20 -15.81 -18.95
C ASN A 578 -12.39 -17.11 -18.85
N GLY A 579 -12.05 -17.53 -17.64
CA GLY A 579 -11.37 -18.81 -17.36
C GLY A 579 -12.33 -19.87 -16.84
N PRO A 580 -11.84 -21.10 -16.59
CA PRO A 580 -12.60 -22.16 -15.92
C PRO A 580 -12.80 -21.88 -14.42
N THR A 581 -11.96 -21.04 -13.80
CA THR A 581 -11.96 -20.81 -12.36
C THR A 581 -13.25 -20.19 -11.80
N PRO A 582 -13.83 -19.11 -12.37
CA PRO A 582 -15.12 -18.60 -11.90
C PRO A 582 -16.21 -19.69 -11.92
N GLN A 583 -16.25 -20.49 -12.99
CA GLN A 583 -17.18 -21.61 -13.09
C GLN A 583 -16.93 -22.61 -11.97
N GLU A 584 -15.69 -23.03 -11.74
CA GLU A 584 -15.35 -23.99 -10.68
C GLU A 584 -15.84 -23.51 -9.31
N ILE A 585 -15.51 -22.27 -8.93
CA ILE A 585 -15.89 -21.70 -7.63
C ILE A 585 -17.39 -21.44 -7.53
N ILE A 586 -17.97 -20.68 -8.46
CA ILE A 586 -19.40 -20.31 -8.45
C ILE A 586 -20.26 -21.56 -8.59
N GLY A 587 -19.90 -22.45 -9.51
CA GLY A 587 -20.62 -23.69 -9.76
C GLY A 587 -20.58 -24.64 -8.57
N TYR A 588 -19.44 -24.75 -7.89
CA TYR A 588 -19.33 -25.54 -6.67
C TYR A 588 -20.11 -24.92 -5.51
N LEU A 589 -19.94 -23.63 -5.22
CA LEU A 589 -20.67 -22.93 -4.15
C LEU A 589 -22.19 -22.99 -4.38
N ASN A 590 -22.65 -22.81 -5.62
CA ASN A 590 -24.08 -22.95 -5.93
C ASN A 590 -24.63 -24.36 -5.74
N SER A 591 -23.76 -25.39 -5.75
CA SER A 591 -24.12 -26.79 -5.50
C SER A 591 -24.29 -27.14 -4.02
N LEU A 592 -23.97 -26.21 -3.11
CA LEU A 592 -24.02 -26.38 -1.66
C LEU A 592 -25.14 -25.51 -1.03
N PRO A 593 -26.42 -25.73 -1.37
CA PRO A 593 -27.51 -24.84 -1.01
C PRO A 593 -27.81 -24.80 0.51
N ASP A 594 -27.35 -25.80 1.25
CA ASP A 594 -27.47 -25.86 2.71
C ASP A 594 -26.38 -25.06 3.43
N LEU A 595 -25.33 -24.63 2.72
CA LEU A 595 -24.22 -23.85 3.27
C LEU A 595 -24.19 -22.41 2.81
N VAL A 596 -24.44 -22.17 1.53
CA VAL A 596 -24.29 -20.84 0.94
C VAL A 596 -25.37 -20.57 -0.10
N CYS A 597 -25.69 -19.29 -0.26
CA CYS A 597 -26.67 -18.81 -1.22
C CYS A 597 -26.23 -17.48 -1.83
N PRO A 598 -26.36 -17.31 -3.15
CA PRO A 598 -25.97 -16.08 -3.82
C PRO A 598 -27.02 -14.99 -3.58
N VAL A 599 -26.58 -13.89 -2.99
CA VAL A 599 -27.43 -12.76 -2.59
C VAL A 599 -27.29 -11.56 -3.51
N TRP A 600 -26.08 -11.27 -3.97
CA TRP A 600 -25.80 -10.15 -4.86
C TRP A 600 -24.87 -10.57 -6.00
N VAL A 601 -25.11 -9.99 -7.17
CA VAL A 601 -24.15 -9.95 -8.28
C VAL A 601 -24.01 -8.49 -8.65
N GLU A 602 -22.81 -7.97 -8.54
CA GLU A 602 -22.51 -6.58 -8.86
C GLU A 602 -21.20 -6.53 -9.65
N ARG A 603 -21.30 -6.17 -10.93
CA ARG A 603 -20.15 -6.14 -11.86
C ARG A 603 -19.43 -7.50 -11.88
N ASP A 604 -18.15 -7.52 -11.52
CA ASP A 604 -17.32 -8.72 -11.52
C ASP A 604 -17.33 -9.44 -10.17
N ALA A 605 -18.21 -9.09 -9.22
CA ALA A 605 -18.30 -9.74 -7.92
C ALA A 605 -19.61 -10.54 -7.75
N VAL A 606 -19.49 -11.75 -7.21
CA VAL A 606 -20.62 -12.59 -6.77
C VAL A 606 -20.53 -12.76 -5.26
N VAL A 607 -21.58 -12.36 -4.55
CA VAL A 607 -21.63 -12.44 -3.09
C VAL A 607 -22.53 -13.57 -2.66
N TYR A 608 -21.96 -14.47 -1.88
CA TYR A 608 -22.66 -15.54 -1.19
C TYR A 608 -22.86 -15.16 0.26
N ARG A 609 -24.08 -15.32 0.75
CA ARG A 609 -24.37 -15.34 2.18
C ARG A 609 -24.26 -16.79 2.66
N THR A 610 -23.71 -17.00 3.84
CA THR A 610 -23.61 -18.34 4.44
C THR A 610 -24.83 -18.64 5.32
N TYR A 611 -25.00 -19.90 5.70
CA TYR A 611 -26.02 -20.32 6.66
C TYR A 611 -25.78 -19.80 8.09
N TRP A 612 -24.56 -19.36 8.43
CA TRP A 612 -24.30 -18.72 9.73
C TRP A 612 -24.99 -17.36 9.84
N HIS A 613 -25.16 -16.67 8.70
CA HIS A 613 -25.72 -15.33 8.67
C HIS A 613 -27.14 -15.30 9.29
N PRO A 614 -27.46 -14.34 10.19
CA PRO A 614 -28.70 -14.35 10.97
C PRO A 614 -29.99 -14.35 10.16
N ASP A 615 -29.96 -13.67 9.00
CA ASP A 615 -31.11 -13.58 8.10
C ASP A 615 -31.37 -14.89 7.32
N GLY A 616 -30.45 -15.85 7.40
CA GLY A 616 -30.45 -17.04 6.58
C GLY A 616 -30.36 -16.76 5.08
N CYS A 617 -30.63 -17.80 4.30
CA CYS A 617 -30.53 -17.75 2.85
C CYS A 617 -31.84 -17.34 2.17
N PRO A 618 -31.83 -16.30 1.31
CA PRO A 618 -33.00 -16.01 0.50
C PRO A 618 -33.21 -17.10 -0.56
N PRO A 619 -34.45 -17.30 -1.02
CA PRO A 619 -34.73 -18.25 -2.09
C PRO A 619 -34.03 -17.84 -3.39
N ARG A 620 -33.50 -18.83 -4.11
CA ARG A 620 -32.91 -18.71 -5.45
C ARG A 620 -34.01 -18.74 -6.51
N THR A 621 -35.05 -17.92 -6.34
CA THR A 621 -36.14 -17.82 -7.32
C THR A 621 -35.76 -16.91 -8.47
N PRO A 622 -35.86 -17.35 -9.74
CA PRO A 622 -35.58 -16.49 -10.87
C PRO A 622 -36.51 -15.25 -10.90
N PRO A 623 -36.07 -14.14 -11.50
CA PRO A 623 -36.92 -12.96 -11.67
C PRO A 623 -38.25 -13.31 -12.34
N GLN A 624 -39.34 -12.76 -11.80
CA GLN A 624 -40.67 -12.92 -12.36
C GLN A 624 -40.87 -11.89 -13.50
N THR A 625 -41.00 -12.36 -14.74
CA THR A 625 -41.20 -11.52 -15.93
C THR A 625 -42.68 -11.22 -16.18
N GLU A 626 -43.55 -12.18 -15.86
CA GLU A 626 -45.01 -12.05 -15.92
C GLU A 626 -45.62 -12.78 -14.72
N THR A 627 -46.91 -12.55 -14.44
CA THR A 627 -47.58 -13.30 -13.36
C THR A 627 -47.51 -14.80 -13.63
N GLY A 628 -46.80 -15.51 -12.76
CA GLY A 628 -46.54 -16.95 -12.90
C GLY A 628 -45.40 -17.35 -13.85
N ALA A 629 -44.72 -16.41 -14.52
CA ALA A 629 -43.57 -16.69 -15.38
C ALA A 629 -42.26 -16.22 -14.74
N TYR A 630 -41.31 -17.12 -14.55
CA TYR A 630 -40.00 -16.87 -13.94
C TYR A 630 -38.92 -17.16 -14.98
N ARG A 631 -38.02 -16.22 -15.26
CA ARG A 631 -37.04 -16.38 -16.33
C ARG A 631 -35.62 -16.05 -15.88
N ILE A 632 -34.69 -16.90 -16.27
CA ILE A 632 -33.25 -16.69 -16.20
C ILE A 632 -32.79 -16.30 -17.60
N ASP A 633 -32.18 -15.13 -17.73
CA ASP A 633 -31.47 -14.70 -18.93
C ASP A 633 -30.01 -15.14 -18.79
N VAL A 634 -29.65 -16.21 -19.52
CA VAL A 634 -28.36 -16.89 -19.40
C VAL A 634 -27.32 -16.10 -20.18
N GLY A 635 -26.17 -15.85 -19.56
CA GLY A 635 -25.14 -14.97 -20.09
C GLY A 635 -25.29 -13.50 -19.68
N SER A 636 -26.45 -13.11 -19.16
CA SER A 636 -26.66 -11.79 -18.58
C SER A 636 -26.11 -11.70 -17.15
N SER A 637 -25.84 -10.49 -16.67
CA SER A 637 -25.40 -10.29 -15.27
C SER A 637 -26.52 -10.70 -14.30
N GLY A 638 -26.18 -11.51 -13.31
CA GLY A 638 -27.11 -12.09 -12.34
C GLY A 638 -27.38 -13.57 -12.59
N ASP A 639 -27.02 -14.11 -13.76
CA ASP A 639 -27.13 -15.54 -14.04
C ASP A 639 -26.18 -16.39 -13.20
N GLU A 640 -25.10 -15.78 -12.70
CA GLU A 640 -24.12 -16.38 -11.79
C GLU A 640 -24.77 -16.97 -10.54
N ARG A 641 -25.96 -16.48 -10.17
CA ARG A 641 -26.75 -16.98 -9.04
C ARG A 641 -27.36 -18.35 -9.29
N PHE A 642 -27.48 -18.77 -10.55
CA PHE A 642 -28.23 -19.97 -10.95
C PHE A 642 -27.34 -21.02 -11.62
N ILE A 643 -26.22 -20.63 -12.22
CA ILE A 643 -25.34 -21.55 -12.95
C ILE A 643 -24.53 -22.48 -12.04
N GLY A 644 -24.35 -23.72 -12.49
CA GLY A 644 -23.58 -24.76 -11.83
C GLY A 644 -22.38 -25.24 -12.64
N TRP A 645 -22.06 -26.53 -12.50
CA TRP A 645 -21.09 -27.24 -13.35
C TRP A 645 -21.47 -27.23 -14.82
N GLY A 646 -20.50 -27.15 -15.73
CA GLY A 646 -20.69 -27.37 -17.18
C GLY A 646 -20.83 -26.14 -18.07
N TRP A 647 -20.94 -24.94 -17.49
CA TRP A 647 -21.07 -23.68 -18.22
C TRP A 647 -19.73 -23.05 -18.59
N HIS A 648 -19.64 -22.43 -19.76
CA HIS A 648 -18.57 -21.51 -20.12
C HIS A 648 -18.91 -20.06 -19.70
N TRP A 649 -17.95 -19.16 -19.88
CA TRP A 649 -18.13 -17.73 -19.63
C TRP A 649 -19.21 -17.12 -20.55
N PRO A 650 -19.84 -16.00 -20.15
CA PRO A 650 -20.91 -15.38 -20.92
C PRO A 650 -20.37 -14.75 -22.20
N GLU A 651 -21.16 -14.80 -23.27
CA GLU A 651 -20.86 -14.16 -24.56
C GLU A 651 -22.01 -13.25 -24.98
N LEU A 652 -21.63 -12.10 -25.56
CA LEU A 652 -22.57 -11.22 -26.25
C LEU A 652 -22.54 -11.56 -27.74
N VAL A 653 -23.67 -12.00 -28.28
CA VAL A 653 -23.83 -12.37 -29.69
C VAL A 653 -24.87 -11.49 -30.35
N GLY A 654 -24.42 -10.66 -31.29
CA GLY A 654 -25.27 -9.61 -31.86
C GLY A 654 -25.39 -8.40 -30.92
N ALA A 655 -26.50 -7.66 -31.05
CA ALA A 655 -26.70 -6.42 -30.29
C ALA A 655 -27.23 -6.65 -28.87
N ASP A 656 -28.17 -7.60 -28.71
CA ASP A 656 -29.00 -7.72 -27.50
C ASP A 656 -29.12 -9.16 -26.97
N THR A 657 -28.39 -10.14 -27.53
CA THR A 657 -28.45 -11.53 -27.08
C THR A 657 -27.19 -11.87 -26.31
N THR A 658 -27.38 -12.25 -25.04
CA THR A 658 -26.35 -12.90 -24.25
C THR A 658 -26.64 -14.40 -24.17
N TRP A 659 -25.59 -15.20 -24.11
CA TRP A 659 -25.73 -16.63 -23.85
C TRP A 659 -24.51 -17.19 -23.15
N ARG A 660 -24.61 -18.44 -22.70
CA ARG A 660 -23.44 -19.25 -22.32
C ARG A 660 -23.43 -20.53 -23.12
N TRP A 661 -22.22 -20.95 -23.49
CA TRP A 661 -22.02 -22.30 -24.01
C TRP A 661 -22.00 -23.32 -22.88
N THR A 662 -22.57 -24.49 -23.14
CA THR A 662 -22.32 -25.70 -22.37
C THR A 662 -21.17 -26.51 -22.97
N GLY A 663 -20.68 -27.51 -22.25
CA GLY A 663 -19.74 -28.51 -22.77
C GLY A 663 -18.43 -28.63 -22.00
N GLU A 664 -18.22 -27.81 -20.97
CA GLU A 664 -17.04 -27.92 -20.10
C GLU A 664 -17.01 -29.29 -19.40
N TYR A 665 -18.18 -29.76 -18.97
CA TYR A 665 -18.40 -31.10 -18.42
C TYR A 665 -19.36 -31.89 -19.33
N PRO A 666 -19.56 -33.20 -19.11
CA PRO A 666 -20.54 -33.98 -19.89
C PRO A 666 -22.00 -33.53 -19.72
N GLN A 667 -22.28 -32.79 -18.64
CA GLN A 667 -23.60 -32.26 -18.32
C GLN A 667 -23.45 -30.85 -17.75
N THR A 668 -24.51 -30.06 -17.86
CA THR A 668 -24.56 -28.71 -17.33
C THR A 668 -25.69 -28.55 -16.31
N LYS A 669 -25.42 -27.88 -15.19
CA LYS A 669 -26.36 -27.75 -14.06
C LYS A 669 -26.85 -26.32 -13.91
N LEU A 670 -28.13 -26.18 -13.57
CA LEU A 670 -28.76 -24.95 -13.09
C LEU A 670 -29.44 -25.25 -11.76
N TYR A 671 -29.45 -24.28 -10.87
CA TYR A 671 -30.05 -24.41 -9.55
C TYR A 671 -31.10 -23.32 -9.36
N VAL A 672 -32.31 -23.70 -8.97
CA VAL A 672 -33.43 -22.75 -8.81
C VAL A 672 -34.33 -23.14 -7.65
N ASP A 673 -34.99 -22.13 -7.09
CA ASP A 673 -36.16 -22.30 -6.23
C ASP A 673 -37.41 -21.80 -6.97
N LEU A 674 -38.50 -22.54 -6.93
CA LEU A 674 -39.76 -22.17 -7.57
C LEU A 674 -40.90 -22.23 -6.55
N PRO A 675 -41.94 -21.41 -6.64
CA PRO A 675 -43.14 -21.65 -5.85
C PRO A 675 -43.74 -23.03 -6.13
N ALA A 676 -44.44 -23.61 -5.15
CA ALA A 676 -45.11 -24.91 -5.37
C ALA A 676 -46.12 -24.83 -6.53
N GLY A 677 -46.07 -25.79 -7.45
CA GLY A 677 -46.96 -25.90 -8.61
C GLY A 677 -46.36 -26.68 -9.77
N GLY A 678 -47.18 -26.92 -10.81
CA GLY A 678 -46.70 -27.45 -12.09
C GLY A 678 -46.29 -26.30 -13.02
N TYR A 679 -45.32 -26.55 -13.90
CA TYR A 679 -44.75 -25.55 -14.79
C TYR A 679 -44.58 -26.10 -16.21
N GLN A 680 -44.64 -25.20 -17.19
CA GLN A 680 -44.00 -25.39 -18.50
C GLN A 680 -42.61 -24.78 -18.40
N LEU A 681 -41.58 -25.60 -18.60
CA LEU A 681 -40.20 -25.16 -18.63
C LEU A 681 -39.79 -25.01 -20.08
N SER A 682 -39.50 -23.79 -20.51
CA SER A 682 -38.99 -23.50 -21.85
C SER A 682 -37.54 -23.05 -21.80
N LEU A 683 -36.73 -23.45 -22.78
CA LEU A 683 -35.36 -22.93 -22.95
C LEU A 683 -35.10 -22.55 -24.40
N SER A 684 -34.34 -21.49 -24.61
CA SER A 684 -33.84 -21.04 -25.91
C SER A 684 -32.40 -21.48 -26.09
N ALA A 685 -32.14 -22.33 -27.08
CA ALA A 685 -30.82 -22.90 -27.31
C ALA A 685 -30.47 -23.07 -28.79
N GLN A 686 -29.17 -23.08 -29.07
CA GLN A 686 -28.58 -23.31 -30.38
C GLN A 686 -27.39 -24.28 -30.25
N ALA A 687 -27.28 -25.25 -31.16
CA ALA A 687 -26.17 -26.20 -31.12
C ALA A 687 -24.89 -25.62 -31.72
N PHE A 688 -23.73 -26.05 -31.23
CA PHE A 688 -22.46 -25.71 -31.83
C PHE A 688 -22.15 -26.64 -33.03
N TRP A 689 -21.95 -26.05 -34.21
CA TRP A 689 -21.47 -26.68 -35.45
C TRP A 689 -22.36 -27.76 -36.09
N GLU A 690 -22.83 -28.73 -35.31
CA GLU A 690 -23.68 -29.84 -35.75
C GLU A 690 -24.87 -30.04 -34.79
N PRO A 691 -25.97 -30.69 -35.21
CA PRO A 691 -27.12 -30.91 -34.35
C PRO A 691 -26.77 -31.70 -33.08
N ARG A 692 -27.34 -31.29 -31.94
CA ARG A 692 -27.14 -31.94 -30.62
C ARG A 692 -28.44 -32.49 -30.07
N LYS A 693 -28.39 -33.66 -29.46
CA LYS A 693 -29.52 -34.19 -28.69
C LYS A 693 -29.38 -33.77 -27.25
N ILE A 694 -30.42 -33.14 -26.71
CA ILE A 694 -30.49 -32.73 -25.32
C ILE A 694 -31.61 -33.45 -24.56
N ARG A 695 -31.36 -33.73 -23.28
CA ARG A 695 -32.35 -34.08 -22.27
C ARG A 695 -32.30 -33.04 -21.17
N LEU A 696 -33.48 -32.68 -20.65
CA LEU A 696 -33.58 -31.86 -19.47
C LEU A 696 -34.08 -32.73 -18.32
N LEU A 697 -33.33 -32.72 -17.22
CA LEU A 697 -33.67 -33.45 -16.00
C LEU A 697 -33.90 -32.46 -14.87
N VAL A 698 -34.78 -32.82 -13.93
CA VAL A 698 -34.93 -32.12 -12.65
C VAL A 698 -34.73 -33.14 -11.55
N ASN A 699 -33.74 -32.90 -10.69
CA ASN A 699 -33.32 -33.83 -9.63
C ASN A 699 -33.12 -35.26 -10.19
N ASP A 700 -32.37 -35.35 -11.30
CA ASP A 700 -32.07 -36.57 -12.05
C ASP A 700 -33.27 -37.30 -12.69
N VAL A 701 -34.47 -36.69 -12.68
CA VAL A 701 -35.65 -37.22 -13.37
C VAL A 701 -35.82 -36.52 -14.73
N PRO A 702 -35.83 -37.25 -15.86
CA PRO A 702 -36.00 -36.66 -17.18
C PRO A 702 -37.42 -36.09 -17.38
N LEU A 703 -37.50 -34.88 -17.94
CA LEU A 703 -38.76 -34.24 -18.29
C LEU A 703 -39.27 -34.69 -19.66
N SER A 704 -40.60 -34.67 -19.81
CA SER A 704 -41.25 -34.97 -21.10
C SER A 704 -41.31 -33.72 -21.98
N LEU A 705 -40.93 -33.85 -23.25
CA LEU A 705 -41.01 -32.79 -24.24
C LEU A 705 -42.48 -32.52 -24.59
N VAL A 706 -42.90 -31.26 -24.55
CA VAL A 706 -44.24 -30.84 -24.97
C VAL A 706 -44.22 -30.67 -26.50
N SER A 707 -44.54 -31.74 -27.22
CA SER A 707 -44.68 -31.71 -28.68
C SER A 707 -46.09 -31.27 -29.06
N THR A 708 -46.21 -30.34 -30.01
CA THR A 708 -47.51 -29.88 -30.54
C THR A 708 -48.19 -30.90 -31.45
N THR A 709 -47.49 -31.98 -31.85
CA THR A 709 -47.97 -32.89 -32.91
C THR A 709 -47.81 -34.39 -32.62
N ASP A 710 -47.21 -34.79 -31.50
CA ASP A 710 -46.98 -36.20 -31.19
C ASP A 710 -47.19 -36.50 -29.70
N THR A 711 -48.05 -37.47 -29.40
CA THR A 711 -48.38 -37.93 -28.04
C THR A 711 -47.39 -38.97 -27.49
N SER A 712 -46.32 -39.28 -28.24
CA SER A 712 -45.25 -40.13 -27.75
C SER A 712 -44.47 -39.43 -26.62
N SER A 713 -44.14 -40.16 -25.55
CA SER A 713 -43.40 -39.65 -24.37
C SER A 713 -41.93 -39.40 -24.69
N ASN A 714 -41.66 -38.51 -25.63
CA ASN A 714 -40.30 -38.17 -26.03
C ASN A 714 -39.65 -37.31 -24.94
N THR A 715 -38.46 -37.70 -24.50
CA THR A 715 -37.66 -36.98 -23.49
C THR A 715 -36.44 -36.28 -24.09
N GLN A 716 -36.25 -36.41 -25.41
CA GLN A 716 -35.10 -35.84 -26.14
C GLN A 716 -35.55 -34.77 -27.14
N ALA A 717 -34.85 -33.64 -27.13
CA ALA A 717 -34.96 -32.61 -28.16
C ALA A 717 -33.68 -32.60 -29.02
N THR A 718 -33.82 -32.28 -30.32
CA THR A 718 -32.67 -32.05 -31.21
C THR A 718 -32.52 -30.55 -31.45
N VAL A 719 -31.41 -29.99 -30.98
CA VAL A 719 -31.03 -28.58 -31.17
C VAL A 719 -30.22 -28.47 -32.44
N LYS A 720 -30.59 -27.56 -33.34
CA LYS A 720 -29.88 -27.32 -34.61
C LYS A 720 -28.86 -26.19 -34.47
N PRO A 721 -27.81 -26.16 -35.32
CA PRO A 721 -26.80 -25.11 -35.26
C PRO A 721 -27.19 -23.81 -35.97
N ASP A 722 -28.25 -23.81 -36.79
CA ASP A 722 -28.54 -22.72 -37.73
C ASP A 722 -29.22 -21.50 -37.09
N SER A 723 -29.89 -21.67 -35.94
CA SER A 723 -30.64 -20.61 -35.26
C SER A 723 -30.97 -20.98 -33.82
N LEU A 724 -31.26 -19.98 -32.98
CA LEU A 724 -31.87 -20.20 -31.67
C LEU A 724 -33.27 -20.83 -31.82
N GLN A 725 -33.51 -21.89 -31.05
CA GLN A 725 -34.77 -22.62 -31.04
C GLN A 725 -35.29 -22.73 -29.61
N THR A 726 -36.61 -22.63 -29.44
CA THR A 726 -37.26 -22.81 -28.14
C THR A 726 -37.76 -24.24 -27.98
N PHE A 727 -37.40 -24.87 -26.86
CA PHE A 727 -37.83 -26.20 -26.48
C PHE A 727 -38.64 -26.12 -25.18
N THR A 728 -39.78 -26.79 -25.12
CA THR A 728 -40.67 -26.75 -23.94
C THR A 728 -40.86 -28.14 -23.35
N PHE A 729 -40.70 -28.25 -22.04
CA PHE A 729 -40.78 -29.47 -21.25
C PHE A 729 -41.87 -29.31 -20.18
N ALA A 730 -42.60 -30.39 -19.90
CA ALA A 730 -43.53 -30.42 -18.78
C ALA A 730 -42.73 -30.64 -17.48
N LEU A 731 -42.92 -29.76 -16.49
CA LEU A 731 -42.38 -29.88 -15.15
C LEU A 731 -43.53 -30.13 -14.15
N PRO A 732 -43.82 -31.40 -13.82
CA PRO A 732 -44.91 -31.77 -12.92
C PRO A 732 -44.74 -31.23 -11.50
N ALA A 733 -45.87 -30.90 -10.85
CA ALA A 733 -45.88 -30.35 -9.49
C ALA A 733 -45.22 -31.26 -8.44
N ASN A 734 -45.28 -32.58 -8.61
CA ASN A 734 -44.65 -33.54 -7.70
C ASN A 734 -43.12 -33.54 -7.80
N LEU A 735 -42.53 -33.12 -8.93
CA LEU A 735 -41.08 -32.94 -9.06
C LEU A 735 -40.61 -31.62 -8.45
N VAL A 736 -41.46 -30.59 -8.48
CA VAL A 736 -41.20 -29.30 -7.81
C VAL A 736 -41.28 -29.46 -6.29
N GLY A 737 -42.26 -30.21 -5.78
CA GLY A 737 -42.41 -30.45 -4.34
C GLY A 737 -42.61 -29.14 -3.57
N GLU A 738 -41.76 -28.92 -2.55
CA GLU A 738 -41.73 -27.66 -1.80
C GLU A 738 -41.09 -26.51 -2.59
N GLY A 739 -40.49 -26.81 -3.74
CA GLY A 739 -39.95 -25.82 -4.65
C GLY A 739 -38.60 -25.24 -4.23
N LYS A 740 -37.86 -25.97 -3.38
CA LYS A 740 -36.52 -25.58 -2.92
C LYS A 740 -35.45 -26.49 -3.49
N HIS A 741 -34.32 -25.90 -3.83
CA HIS A 741 -33.07 -26.55 -4.23
C HIS A 741 -33.23 -27.47 -5.44
N LEU A 742 -34.04 -27.06 -6.42
CA LEU A 742 -34.21 -27.82 -7.64
C LEU A 742 -32.91 -27.76 -8.46
N THR A 743 -32.41 -28.93 -8.84
CA THR A 743 -31.27 -29.04 -9.76
C THR A 743 -31.79 -29.41 -11.13
N LEU A 744 -31.68 -28.49 -12.07
CA LEU A 744 -31.89 -28.74 -13.48
C LEU A 744 -30.58 -29.23 -14.10
N THR A 745 -30.62 -30.37 -14.78
CA THR A 745 -29.47 -30.90 -15.51
C THR A 745 -29.78 -30.91 -17.00
N LEU A 746 -29.01 -30.14 -17.77
CA LEU A 746 -28.97 -30.18 -19.22
C LEU A 746 -27.92 -31.21 -19.65
N ASP A 747 -28.40 -32.34 -20.15
CA ASP A 747 -27.61 -33.47 -20.60
C ASP A 747 -27.57 -33.46 -22.14
N TYR A 748 -26.38 -33.55 -22.72
CA TYR A 748 -26.15 -33.52 -24.16
C TYR A 748 -25.30 -34.70 -24.62
N ASP A 749 -25.47 -35.10 -25.87
CA ASP A 749 -24.87 -36.32 -26.42
C ASP A 749 -23.38 -36.20 -26.74
N ALA A 750 -22.90 -35.01 -27.12
CA ALA A 750 -21.50 -34.77 -27.45
C ALA A 750 -21.11 -33.29 -27.36
N VAL A 751 -19.81 -33.02 -27.47
CA VAL A 751 -19.18 -31.69 -27.54
C VAL A 751 -18.27 -31.65 -28.77
N VAL A 752 -18.08 -30.46 -29.35
CA VAL A 752 -17.07 -30.22 -30.40
C VAL A 752 -16.19 -29.05 -29.99
N VAL A 753 -14.91 -29.15 -30.31
CA VAL A 753 -13.94 -28.07 -30.09
C VAL A 753 -13.82 -27.24 -31.37
N PRO A 754 -14.06 -25.91 -31.34
CA PRO A 754 -13.98 -25.05 -32.54
C PRO A 754 -12.67 -25.19 -33.31
N LYS A 755 -11.56 -25.37 -32.58
CA LYS A 755 -10.23 -25.62 -33.14
C LYS A 755 -10.13 -26.90 -33.96
N ASP A 756 -10.77 -27.97 -33.52
CA ASP A 756 -10.67 -29.28 -34.18
C ASP A 756 -11.46 -29.32 -35.49
N VAL A 757 -12.47 -28.46 -35.64
CA VAL A 757 -13.25 -28.29 -36.89
C VAL A 757 -12.74 -27.14 -37.75
N GLY A 758 -11.62 -26.51 -37.37
CA GLY A 758 -10.99 -25.43 -38.15
C GLY A 758 -11.79 -24.14 -38.20
N GLN A 759 -12.70 -23.90 -37.24
CA GLN A 759 -13.51 -22.68 -37.20
C GLN A 759 -12.76 -21.50 -36.55
N SER A 760 -12.01 -21.76 -35.48
CA SER A 760 -11.20 -20.74 -34.76
C SER A 760 -10.11 -21.40 -33.91
N ASP A 761 -9.27 -20.63 -33.22
CA ASP A 761 -8.27 -21.16 -32.27
C ASP A 761 -8.85 -21.49 -30.88
N ASP A 762 -10.16 -21.34 -30.68
CA ASP A 762 -10.84 -21.57 -29.40
C ASP A 762 -10.75 -23.05 -28.97
N PRO A 763 -10.12 -23.35 -27.81
CA PRO A 763 -9.91 -24.71 -27.33
C PRO A 763 -11.08 -25.27 -26.52
N ARG A 764 -12.16 -24.50 -26.29
CA ARG A 764 -13.28 -24.95 -25.47
C ARG A 764 -14.05 -26.10 -26.10
N LYS A 765 -14.60 -26.98 -25.26
CA LYS A 765 -15.57 -27.99 -25.65
C LYS A 765 -16.97 -27.37 -25.64
N LEU A 766 -17.59 -27.23 -26.81
CA LEU A 766 -18.89 -26.57 -26.95
C LEU A 766 -19.96 -27.60 -27.37
N ALA A 767 -21.10 -27.61 -26.67
CA ALA A 767 -22.27 -28.41 -27.01
C ALA A 767 -23.43 -27.54 -27.50
N VAL A 768 -24.13 -26.86 -26.59
CA VAL A 768 -25.24 -25.96 -26.92
C VAL A 768 -25.04 -24.61 -26.25
N ALA A 769 -25.31 -23.52 -26.97
CA ALA A 769 -25.48 -22.20 -26.38
C ALA A 769 -26.90 -22.10 -25.81
N VAL A 770 -27.05 -21.56 -24.61
CA VAL A 770 -28.34 -21.29 -23.98
C VAL A 770 -28.47 -19.80 -23.71
N ASP A 771 -29.53 -19.21 -24.25
CA ASP A 771 -29.86 -17.79 -24.16
C ASP A 771 -30.78 -17.51 -22.96
N TRP A 772 -31.83 -18.30 -22.75
CA TRP A 772 -32.66 -18.18 -21.54
C TRP A 772 -33.36 -19.47 -21.16
N VAL A 773 -33.79 -19.52 -19.89
CA VAL A 773 -34.64 -20.59 -19.33
C VAL A 773 -35.84 -19.94 -18.62
N GLU A 774 -37.06 -20.29 -19.00
CA GLU A 774 -38.32 -19.77 -18.45
C GLU A 774 -39.15 -20.89 -17.82
N PHE A 775 -39.76 -20.60 -16.67
CA PHE A 775 -40.70 -21.44 -15.95
C PHE A 775 -42.06 -20.74 -15.90
N ARG A 776 -43.04 -21.23 -16.65
CA ARG A 776 -44.40 -20.68 -16.68
C ARG A 776 -45.35 -21.59 -15.92
N LYS A 777 -45.91 -21.09 -14.81
CA LYS A 777 -46.83 -21.83 -13.94
C LYS A 777 -48.10 -22.22 -14.71
N GLN A 778 -48.52 -23.49 -14.59
CA GLN A 778 -49.71 -24.04 -15.22
C GLN A 778 -50.99 -23.82 -14.38
#